data_AF-A0A5B8XS42-F1
#
_entry.id   AF-A0A5B8XS42-F1
#
_cell.length_a   1.000
_cell.length_b   1.000
_cell.length_c   1.000
_cell.angle_alpha   90.00
_cell.angle_beta   90.00
_cell.angle_gamma   90.00
#
_symmetry.space_group_name_H-M   'P 1'
#
loop_
_entity.id
_entity.type
_entity.pdbx_description
1 polymer ?
#
loop_
_entity_poly.entity_id
_entity_poly.type
_entity_poly.pdbx_seq_one_letter_code
_entity_poly.pdbx_strand_id
1 'polypeptide(L)'
;MTNATLPPVYEGRLGMTTRSSVHITSDAGHTFQATIFTSINADESPELLQDLKDGTINRVRDEETTKEYQLAVPVVVHSPSKRTFTLVLPDCLRHAEFEQRQRILTQIEADDASAPMYVRGFAVLFDPSKLDQVQTIAEPPEAPAPAAESDSSDLAQEREHLATERAQLDALRERFDREREQMDAIETRIAREREELQREKEALAKEKSELNVQALLQEEQRLKEESGGPTSNAEEATQIVTDDQFIEVMEGPDDDVFKAEEELASEVSEIAEDPIEDFEPDATLISPLTTGLPNKFNDFKVLSERVVELRDRHVVAAAKMEREDIEALFRENTQVYVQLHDIDDYPVFGLTLAALDDKGNCIKSAGWALDVKGIQHGKVLAKLEEEVSFRAGLYDLNGTLLRAVEIKAPLKSNVAWIRETASQLAQAAPGNFEKSARQFVAQDFDRVGTLKHNFSFGSFESIESATEAKLGVGIVGFWSTPDRLKYLISNRSFSFAEFQRIQARVVMAAMEFGICMGQELRDVAVALGLVDSEDALVELLTANFAEVCIGLRPNDLDMGTQWENWDALLGLGEELGIPPDPDVVELAEISLKRAQELAELEEDKAEQGAPTPPTTEQTLIVAKRSESTGVTYFLPEDSVMDSFDDMTSMTREDLELMLNDPNGRVEAAQVLIDKFGAPVIGGVLDATENMNEQEAVALAKFVETKAGGFEGDLVKCVEEGNSSAVWVAAHALAGMRSASAIPALLDALGDENRQGDVRRLAQTLAQYGERILPSLTRAIKRDGGKEAYTELLAALETVHPGTLSNLSKDRSKVLRDAARDAREKRN
;
A
#
# COMPACT_ATOMS: atom_id res chain seq x y z
N MET A 1 -3.75 46.12 45.69
CA MET A 1 -5.05 46.19 45.00
C MET A 1 -4.81 46.78 43.61
N THR A 2 -4.42 45.91 42.68
CA THR A 2 -4.36 46.19 41.25
C THR A 2 -5.43 45.29 40.64
N ASN A 3 -6.44 45.91 40.01
CA ASN A 3 -7.54 45.21 39.36
C ASN A 3 -6.98 44.30 38.27
N ALA A 4 -7.13 42.99 38.44
CA ALA A 4 -6.99 42.05 37.34
C ALA A 4 -8.15 42.33 36.38
N THR A 5 -7.86 42.91 35.22
CA THR A 5 -8.84 43.19 34.18
C THR A 5 -9.32 41.85 33.66
N LEU A 6 -10.58 41.50 33.96
CA LEU A 6 -11.25 40.33 33.43
C LEU A 6 -11.17 40.33 31.89
N PRO A 7 -10.87 39.20 31.23
CA PRO A 7 -10.76 39.14 29.77
C PRO A 7 -12.07 39.55 29.07
N PRO A 8 -11.98 40.08 27.83
CA PRO A 8 -13.11 40.61 27.09
C PRO A 8 -14.17 39.54 26.83
N VAL A 9 -15.44 39.93 26.93
CA VAL A 9 -16.60 39.09 26.60
C VAL A 9 -16.83 39.15 25.09
N TYR A 10 -17.29 38.05 24.50
CA TYR A 10 -17.65 38.04 23.08
C TYR A 10 -18.91 38.88 22.80
N GLU A 11 -18.76 39.91 21.95
CA GLU A 11 -19.82 40.85 21.58
C GLU A 11 -20.32 40.65 20.13
N GLY A 12 -19.92 39.56 19.46
CA GLY A 12 -20.36 39.22 18.10
C GLY A 12 -21.85 38.86 18.01
N ARG A 13 -22.38 38.73 16.79
CA ARG A 13 -23.82 38.50 16.52
C ARG A 13 -24.31 37.20 17.15
N LEU A 14 -23.47 36.17 17.14
CA LEU A 14 -23.78 34.89 17.77
C LEU A 14 -23.80 34.95 19.31
N GLY A 15 -23.23 36.01 19.89
CA GLY A 15 -23.29 36.28 21.32
C GLY A 15 -24.60 36.92 21.78
N MET A 16 -25.46 37.35 20.84
CA MET A 16 -26.77 37.96 21.11
C MET A 16 -27.92 37.00 20.75
N THR A 17 -29.10 37.21 21.33
CA THR A 17 -30.30 36.45 20.94
C THR A 17 -30.77 36.85 19.54
N THR A 18 -30.65 35.94 18.56
CA THR A 18 -30.98 36.21 17.16
C THR A 18 -32.17 35.38 16.69
N ARG A 19 -33.05 36.04 15.93
CA ARG A 19 -34.20 35.42 15.26
C ARG A 19 -33.99 35.39 13.76
N SER A 20 -34.30 34.27 13.12
CA SER A 20 -34.31 34.11 11.67
C SER A 20 -35.69 33.74 11.19
N SER A 21 -36.03 34.12 9.96
CA SER A 21 -37.31 33.78 9.35
C SER A 21 -37.14 32.72 8.28
N VAL A 22 -37.93 31.65 8.37
CA VAL A 22 -37.86 30.48 7.48
C VAL A 22 -39.23 30.21 6.86
N HIS A 23 -39.23 29.71 5.63
CA HIS A 23 -40.44 29.23 4.95
C HIS A 23 -40.55 27.73 5.14
N ILE A 24 -41.73 27.27 5.55
CA ILE A 24 -42.01 25.88 5.88
C ILE A 24 -43.16 25.41 5.00
N THR A 25 -42.98 24.27 4.35
CA THR A 25 -44.05 23.59 3.61
C THR A 25 -44.82 22.69 4.57
N SER A 26 -46.13 22.92 4.70
CA SER A 26 -47.02 22.07 5.49
C SER A 26 -47.23 20.70 4.82
N ASP A 27 -47.84 19.77 5.54
CA ASP A 27 -48.29 18.50 4.98
C ASP A 27 -49.48 18.64 4.01
N ALA A 28 -50.19 19.77 4.06
CA ALA A 28 -51.20 20.15 3.08
C ALA A 28 -50.59 20.79 1.82
N GLY A 29 -49.27 21.00 1.78
CA GLY A 29 -48.52 21.47 0.61
C GLY A 29 -48.48 23.00 0.42
N HIS A 30 -49.11 23.78 1.30
CA HIS A 30 -48.92 25.24 1.33
C HIS A 30 -47.66 25.61 2.10
N THR A 31 -47.10 26.79 1.81
CA THR A 31 -45.94 27.31 2.53
C THR A 31 -46.35 28.43 3.46
N PHE A 32 -45.82 28.44 4.68
CA PHE A 32 -46.02 29.52 5.65
C PHE A 32 -44.67 29.96 6.24
N GLN A 33 -44.60 31.21 6.67
CA GLN A 33 -43.39 31.81 7.22
C GLN A 33 -43.41 31.68 8.74
N ALA A 34 -42.32 31.18 9.33
CA ALA A 34 -42.17 31.10 10.78
C ALA A 34 -40.88 31.81 11.23
N THR A 35 -40.86 32.21 12.51
CA THR A 35 -39.68 32.80 13.15
C THR A 35 -39.05 31.76 14.07
N ILE A 36 -37.77 31.52 13.89
CA ILE A 36 -36.96 30.59 14.68
C ILE A 36 -35.83 31.33 15.38
N PHE A 37 -35.33 30.75 16.47
CA PHE A 37 -34.15 31.20 17.18
C PHE A 37 -32.93 30.39 16.75
N THR A 38 -31.85 31.09 16.41
CA THR A 38 -30.58 30.49 15.97
C THR A 38 -29.45 30.73 16.98
N SER A 39 -29.58 31.78 17.79
CA SER A 39 -28.68 32.05 18.92
C SER A 39 -29.47 32.63 20.10
N ILE A 40 -29.02 32.32 21.32
CA ILE A 40 -29.63 32.75 22.58
C ILE A 40 -28.54 33.26 23.50
N ASN A 41 -28.67 34.51 23.95
CA ASN A 41 -27.92 35.02 25.08
C ASN A 41 -28.65 34.58 26.37
N ALA A 42 -28.04 33.64 27.08
CA ALA A 42 -28.59 33.02 28.29
C ALA A 42 -28.82 34.03 29.43
N ASP A 43 -28.04 35.11 29.47
CA ASP A 43 -28.12 36.12 30.53
C ASP A 43 -29.23 37.13 30.25
N GLU A 44 -29.45 37.47 28.98
CA GLU A 44 -30.51 38.40 28.55
C GLU A 44 -31.87 37.72 28.39
N SER A 45 -31.90 36.41 28.09
CA SER A 45 -33.12 35.67 27.76
C SER A 45 -33.19 34.31 28.47
N PRO A 46 -33.30 34.29 29.81
CA PRO A 46 -33.35 33.04 30.58
C PRO A 46 -34.60 32.19 30.28
N GLU A 47 -35.70 32.84 29.88
CA GLU A 47 -36.94 32.15 29.48
C GLU A 47 -36.72 31.29 28.21
N LEU A 48 -36.00 31.80 27.21
CA LEU A 48 -35.70 31.06 25.98
C LEU A 48 -34.70 29.91 26.21
N LEU A 49 -33.78 30.10 27.17
CA LEU A 49 -32.89 29.02 27.60
C LEU A 49 -33.69 27.88 28.24
N GLN A 50 -34.72 28.21 29.02
CA GLN A 50 -35.61 27.21 29.61
C GLN A 50 -36.45 26.50 28.53
N ASP A 51 -36.99 27.24 27.55
CA ASP A 51 -37.71 26.66 26.41
C ASP A 51 -36.83 25.70 25.58
N LEU A 52 -35.54 26.02 25.43
CA LEU A 52 -34.55 25.14 24.79
C LEU A 52 -34.32 23.85 25.60
N LYS A 53 -34.16 23.95 26.92
CA LYS A 53 -34.01 22.80 27.82
C LYS A 53 -35.22 21.89 27.82
N ASP A 54 -36.42 22.48 27.79
CA ASP A 54 -37.69 21.75 27.79
C ASP A 54 -38.06 21.20 26.38
N GLY A 55 -37.22 21.45 25.37
CA GLY A 55 -37.43 20.99 23.99
C GLY A 55 -38.66 21.61 23.32
N THR A 56 -39.06 22.81 23.76
CA THR A 56 -40.21 23.55 23.23
C THR A 56 -39.81 24.69 22.29
N ILE A 57 -38.52 25.03 22.24
CA ILE A 57 -38.01 26.04 21.32
C ILE A 57 -38.19 25.62 19.86
N ASN A 58 -38.40 26.61 18.99
CA ASN A 58 -38.60 26.41 17.55
C ASN A 58 -39.77 25.48 17.19
N ARG A 59 -40.77 25.38 18.08
CA ARG A 59 -42.10 24.87 17.76
C ARG A 59 -42.91 25.93 17.05
N VAL A 60 -43.42 25.59 15.87
CA VAL A 60 -44.15 26.51 15.01
C VAL A 60 -45.52 25.92 14.70
N ARG A 61 -46.55 26.75 14.78
CA ARG A 61 -47.92 26.34 14.52
C ARG A 61 -48.37 26.87 13.18
N ASP A 62 -48.92 25.99 12.35
CA ASP A 62 -49.63 26.39 11.15
C ASP A 62 -51.00 26.95 11.53
N GLU A 63 -51.27 28.19 11.14
CA GLU A 63 -52.53 28.88 11.47
C GLU A 63 -53.74 28.28 10.74
N GLU A 64 -53.54 27.63 9.59
CA GLU A 64 -54.62 27.04 8.80
C GLU A 64 -55.02 25.65 9.30
N THR A 65 -54.03 24.80 9.59
CA THR A 65 -54.26 23.41 10.02
C THR A 65 -54.26 23.24 11.54
N THR A 66 -53.84 24.27 12.28
CA THR A 66 -53.60 24.27 13.74
C THR A 66 -52.55 23.27 14.23
N LYS A 67 -51.86 22.59 13.31
CA LYS A 67 -50.84 21.57 13.57
C LYS A 67 -49.52 22.23 13.97
N GLU A 68 -48.82 21.62 14.92
CA GLU A 68 -47.51 22.06 15.40
C GLU A 68 -46.39 21.24 14.74
N TYR A 69 -45.33 21.93 14.33
CA TYR A 69 -44.12 21.35 13.78
C TYR A 69 -42.95 21.68 14.70
N GLN A 70 -42.16 20.66 15.06
CA GLN A 70 -40.89 20.83 15.74
C GLN A 70 -39.80 20.92 14.68
N LEU A 71 -39.12 22.06 14.59
CA LEU A 71 -38.03 22.22 13.64
C LEU A 71 -36.70 21.78 14.27
N ALA A 72 -35.95 20.95 13.54
CA ALA A 72 -34.59 20.58 13.89
C ALA A 72 -33.62 21.70 13.48
N VAL A 73 -33.49 22.70 14.34
CA VAL A 73 -32.63 23.88 14.11
C VAL A 73 -31.48 23.86 15.12
N PRO A 74 -30.21 23.98 14.69
CA PRO A 74 -29.08 24.21 15.58
C PRO A 74 -29.21 25.56 16.31
N VAL A 75 -28.96 25.58 17.62
CA VAL A 75 -29.07 26.80 18.44
C VAL A 75 -27.76 27.04 19.18
N VAL A 76 -27.17 28.21 18.99
CA VAL A 76 -25.99 28.66 19.77
C VAL A 76 -26.46 29.28 21.08
N VAL A 77 -25.86 28.86 22.20
CA VAL A 77 -26.11 29.42 23.53
C VAL A 77 -24.84 30.10 24.01
N HIS A 78 -24.95 31.39 24.33
CA HIS A 78 -23.86 32.19 24.91
C HIS A 78 -24.27 32.70 26.28
N SER A 79 -23.45 32.47 27.31
CA SER A 79 -23.60 33.10 28.62
C SER A 79 -22.39 33.98 28.91
N PRO A 80 -22.50 35.31 28.74
CA PRO A 80 -21.46 36.28 29.10
C PRO A 80 -20.92 36.12 30.53
N SER A 81 -21.81 35.94 31.51
CA SER A 81 -21.49 35.84 32.93
C SER A 81 -20.76 34.55 33.30
N LYS A 82 -21.13 33.42 32.68
CA LYS A 82 -20.47 32.13 32.87
C LYS A 82 -19.31 31.89 31.90
N ARG A 83 -19.15 32.76 30.90
CA ARG A 83 -18.15 32.63 29.82
C ARG A 83 -18.23 31.26 29.14
N THR A 84 -19.45 30.87 28.81
CA THR A 84 -19.71 29.63 28.07
C THR A 84 -20.29 29.98 26.72
N PHE A 85 -19.83 29.28 25.70
CA PHE A 85 -20.35 29.33 24.34
C PHE A 85 -20.56 27.87 23.92
N THR A 86 -21.78 27.53 23.49
CA THR A 86 -22.16 26.13 23.27
C THR A 86 -23.09 26.02 22.09
N LEU A 87 -22.81 25.10 21.17
CA LEU A 87 -23.70 24.77 20.07
C LEU A 87 -24.62 23.62 20.51
N VAL A 88 -25.92 23.85 20.53
CA VAL A 88 -26.91 22.81 20.83
C VAL A 88 -27.48 22.30 19.50
N LEU A 89 -27.18 21.04 19.20
CA LEU A 89 -27.54 20.40 17.95
C LEU A 89 -28.64 19.34 18.19
N PRO A 90 -29.76 19.37 17.45
CA PRO A 90 -30.74 18.29 17.51
C PRO A 90 -30.12 16.94 17.15
N ASP A 91 -30.52 15.86 17.84
CA ASP A 91 -29.93 14.52 17.65
C ASP A 91 -30.04 14.00 16.21
N CYS A 92 -31.11 14.35 15.49
CA CYS A 92 -31.27 14.02 14.07
C CYS A 92 -30.25 14.69 13.12
N LEU A 93 -29.53 15.71 13.57
CA LEU A 93 -28.46 16.40 12.84
C LEU A 93 -27.06 15.97 13.28
N ARG A 94 -26.91 14.87 14.04
CA ARG A 94 -25.60 14.38 14.49
C ARG A 94 -24.62 14.13 13.34
N HIS A 95 -25.10 13.61 12.21
CA HIS A 95 -24.30 13.40 11.00
C HIS A 95 -23.76 14.70 10.38
N ALA A 96 -24.33 15.86 10.71
CA ALA A 96 -23.95 17.17 10.19
C ALA A 96 -23.18 18.02 11.23
N GLU A 97 -22.69 17.42 12.32
CA GLU A 97 -21.99 18.14 13.40
C GLU A 97 -20.83 19.00 12.86
N PHE A 98 -19.92 18.40 12.09
CA PHE A 98 -18.74 19.10 11.56
C PHE A 98 -19.12 20.25 10.62
N GLU A 99 -20.13 20.05 9.77
CA GLU A 99 -20.65 21.10 8.88
C GLU A 99 -21.20 22.29 9.68
N GLN A 100 -21.96 22.01 10.76
CA GLN A 100 -22.48 23.07 11.62
C GLN A 100 -21.37 23.77 12.42
N ARG A 101 -20.36 23.04 12.89
CA ARG A 101 -19.20 23.61 13.59
C ARG A 101 -18.41 24.54 12.67
N GLN A 102 -18.12 24.12 11.45
CA GLN A 102 -17.46 24.95 10.43
C GLN A 102 -18.26 26.22 10.12
N ARG A 103 -19.59 26.09 9.98
CA ARG A 103 -20.48 27.23 9.74
C ARG A 103 -20.42 28.26 10.87
N ILE A 104 -20.41 27.82 12.14
CA ILE A 104 -20.30 28.72 13.30
C ILE A 104 -18.93 29.40 13.34
N LEU A 105 -17.84 28.66 13.11
CA LEU A 105 -16.49 29.25 13.08
C LEU A 105 -16.35 30.31 11.98
N THR A 106 -16.89 30.04 10.78
CA THR A 106 -16.91 31.00 9.67
C THR A 106 -17.71 32.26 10.02
N GLN A 107 -18.80 32.12 10.79
CA GLN A 107 -19.58 33.26 11.27
C GLN A 107 -18.86 34.07 12.35
N ILE A 108 -18.12 33.40 13.25
CA ILE A 108 -17.29 34.07 14.25
C ILE A 108 -16.18 34.87 13.57
N GLU A 109 -15.52 34.30 12.55
CA GLU A 109 -14.49 34.99 11.76
C GLU A 109 -15.05 36.23 11.04
N ALA A 110 -16.26 36.12 10.50
CA ALA A 110 -16.93 37.22 9.81
C ALA A 110 -17.39 38.38 10.74
N ASP A 111 -17.46 38.16 12.05
CA ASP A 111 -18.05 39.11 12.99
C ASP A 111 -17.10 40.27 13.41
N ASP A 112 -15.85 40.33 12.94
CA ASP A 112 -14.81 41.36 13.23
C ASP A 112 -14.64 41.68 14.73
N ALA A 113 -15.11 40.77 15.60
CA ALA A 113 -15.07 40.85 17.04
C ALA A 113 -13.97 39.93 17.57
N SER A 114 -13.20 40.39 18.55
CA SER A 114 -12.19 39.55 19.20
C SER A 114 -12.85 38.36 19.89
N ALA A 115 -12.74 37.17 19.31
CA ALA A 115 -13.30 35.93 19.83
C ALA A 115 -12.40 35.37 20.97
N PRO A 116 -12.86 35.36 22.23
CA PRO A 116 -12.11 34.80 23.36
C PRO A 116 -11.95 33.27 23.21
N MET A 117 -10.98 32.68 23.93
CA MET A 117 -10.69 31.23 23.85
C MET A 117 -11.92 30.35 24.11
N TYR A 118 -12.79 30.73 25.06
CA TYR A 118 -14.02 29.98 25.35
C TYR A 118 -15.04 29.98 24.19
N VAL A 119 -14.92 30.93 23.25
CA VAL A 119 -15.75 30.99 22.03
C VAL A 119 -15.09 30.22 20.89
N ARG A 120 -13.76 30.17 20.81
CA ARG A 120 -13.04 29.38 19.80
C ARG A 120 -13.11 27.88 20.07
N GLY A 121 -12.99 27.48 21.35
CA GLY A 121 -13.10 26.10 21.82
C GLY A 121 -14.49 25.71 22.30
N PHE A 122 -15.55 26.17 21.62
CA PHE A 122 -16.92 25.92 22.09
C PHE A 122 -17.30 24.43 22.06
N ALA A 123 -18.10 24.01 23.04
CA ALA A 123 -18.61 22.64 23.12
C ALA A 123 -19.85 22.45 22.24
N VAL A 124 -20.05 21.23 21.72
CA VAL A 124 -21.27 20.81 21.03
C VAL A 124 -22.06 19.88 21.95
N LEU A 125 -23.36 20.13 22.10
CA LEU A 125 -24.26 19.32 22.91
C LEU A 125 -25.45 18.82 22.07
N PHE A 126 -25.73 17.52 22.19
CA PHE A 126 -26.92 16.90 21.59
C PHE A 126 -28.14 16.87 22.54
N ASP A 127 -27.89 17.03 23.83
CA ASP A 127 -28.91 17.06 24.87
C ASP A 127 -28.91 18.43 25.56
N PRO A 128 -29.94 19.28 25.29
CA PRO A 128 -30.08 20.58 25.91
C PRO A 128 -30.09 20.56 27.44
N SER A 129 -30.51 19.45 28.05
CA SER A 129 -30.59 19.29 29.52
C SER A 129 -29.22 19.36 30.20
N LYS A 130 -28.13 19.10 29.44
CA LYS A 130 -26.75 19.10 29.93
C LYS A 130 -26.07 20.47 29.87
N LEU A 131 -26.77 21.52 29.43
CA LEU A 131 -26.21 22.87 29.32
C LEU A 131 -25.62 23.42 30.63
N ASP A 132 -26.12 23.00 31.79
CA ASP A 132 -25.60 23.44 33.08
C ASP A 132 -24.30 22.73 33.50
N GLN A 133 -23.89 21.67 32.80
CA GLN A 133 -22.68 20.89 33.10
C GLN A 133 -21.44 21.39 32.33
N VAL A 134 -21.61 22.31 31.38
CA VAL A 134 -20.52 22.90 30.61
C VAL A 134 -19.71 23.85 31.51
N GLN A 135 -18.44 23.52 31.74
CA GLN A 135 -17.50 24.35 32.52
C GLN A 135 -16.72 25.31 31.62
N THR A 136 -16.29 26.44 32.18
CA THR A 136 -15.45 27.43 31.49
C THR A 136 -14.05 26.84 31.22
N ILE A 137 -13.57 26.92 29.99
CA ILE A 137 -12.16 26.66 29.64
C ILE A 137 -11.35 27.83 30.22
N ALA A 138 -10.56 27.57 31.27
CA ALA A 138 -9.71 28.59 31.89
C ALA A 138 -8.42 28.81 31.08
N GLU A 139 -8.01 30.08 30.91
CA GLU A 139 -6.66 30.39 30.41
C GLU A 139 -5.60 29.91 31.42
N PRO A 140 -4.48 29.31 30.99
CA PRO A 140 -3.41 28.91 31.89
C PRO A 140 -2.78 30.15 32.55
N PRO A 141 -2.54 30.15 33.87
CA PRO A 141 -1.88 31.26 34.54
C PRO A 141 -0.38 31.28 34.21
N GLU A 142 0.16 32.48 33.97
CA GLU A 142 1.61 32.74 33.88
C GLU A 142 2.34 32.20 35.13
N ALA A 143 3.44 31.47 34.90
CA ALA A 143 4.22 30.75 35.90
C ALA A 143 4.69 31.62 37.08
N PRO A 144 4.65 31.14 38.34
CA PRO A 144 5.20 31.87 39.47
C PRO A 144 6.69 31.58 39.69
N ALA A 145 7.45 32.64 40.00
CA ALA A 145 8.83 32.58 40.49
C ALA A 145 8.92 32.08 41.95
N PRO A 146 10.08 31.55 42.40
CA PRO A 146 10.14 30.68 43.56
C PRO A 146 10.17 31.45 44.89
N ALA A 147 9.52 30.89 45.92
CA ALA A 147 9.64 31.32 47.31
C ALA A 147 10.11 30.15 48.18
N ALA A 148 11.02 30.45 49.09
CA ALA A 148 11.78 29.52 49.91
C ALA A 148 11.10 29.18 51.26
N GLU A 149 11.60 28.08 51.85
CA GLU A 149 11.59 27.66 53.26
C GLU A 149 10.34 26.96 53.84
N SER A 150 10.35 25.62 53.83
CA SER A 150 10.17 24.77 55.02
C SER A 150 10.72 23.35 54.79
N ASP A 151 11.05 22.66 55.90
CA ASP A 151 11.32 21.22 55.99
C ASP A 151 12.72 20.70 55.64
N SER A 152 13.66 20.91 56.57
CA SER A 152 15.00 20.31 56.54
C SER A 152 15.04 18.78 56.76
N SER A 153 13.88 18.13 56.90
CA SER A 153 13.73 16.68 57.02
C SER A 153 13.60 16.02 55.65
N ASP A 154 12.79 16.62 54.78
CA ASP A 154 12.46 16.07 53.47
C ASP A 154 13.60 16.31 52.48
N LEU A 155 14.28 17.46 52.57
CA LEU A 155 15.50 17.74 51.80
C LEU A 155 16.67 16.77 52.09
N ALA A 156 16.69 16.12 53.26
CA ALA A 156 17.72 15.13 53.58
C ALA A 156 17.42 13.78 52.91
N GLN A 157 16.15 13.36 52.91
CA GLN A 157 15.70 12.15 52.22
C GLN A 157 15.77 12.31 50.70
N GLU A 158 15.40 13.49 50.19
CA GLU A 158 15.46 13.82 48.77
C GLU A 158 16.91 13.89 48.27
N ARG A 159 17.85 14.41 49.08
CA ARG A 159 19.28 14.37 48.76
C ARG A 159 19.87 12.96 48.77
N GLU A 160 19.38 12.09 49.65
CA GLU A 160 19.81 10.68 49.70
C GLU A 160 19.26 9.91 48.49
N HIS A 161 17.99 10.15 48.12
CA HIS A 161 17.36 9.59 46.92
C HIS A 161 18.07 10.04 45.63
N LEU A 162 18.34 11.35 45.50
CA LEU A 162 19.06 11.91 44.35
C LEU A 162 20.52 11.42 44.28
N ALA A 163 21.14 11.09 45.41
CA ALA A 163 22.48 10.51 45.44
C ALA A 163 22.47 9.04 44.96
N THR A 164 21.46 8.26 45.33
CA THR A 164 21.28 6.89 44.81
C THR A 164 20.93 6.88 43.33
N GLU A 165 20.09 7.80 42.87
CA GLU A 165 19.70 7.94 41.48
C GLU A 165 20.88 8.37 40.60
N ARG A 166 21.71 9.32 41.07
CA ARG A 166 22.99 9.66 40.41
C ARG A 166 23.94 8.48 40.32
N ALA A 167 24.06 7.69 41.40
CA ALA A 167 24.92 6.50 41.38
C ALA A 167 24.42 5.42 40.41
N GLN A 168 23.10 5.29 40.25
CA GLN A 168 22.50 4.40 39.26
C GLN A 168 22.70 4.91 37.82
N LEU A 169 22.55 6.22 37.59
CA LEU A 169 22.81 6.84 36.28
C LEU A 169 24.28 6.78 35.87
N ASP A 170 25.22 6.97 36.81
CA ASP A 170 26.65 6.82 36.53
C ASP A 170 27.00 5.36 36.21
N ALA A 171 26.38 4.39 36.90
CA ALA A 171 26.55 2.96 36.59
C ALA A 171 25.95 2.56 35.23
N LEU A 172 24.83 3.16 34.83
CA LEU A 172 24.24 2.99 33.51
C LEU A 172 25.11 3.62 32.42
N ARG A 173 25.66 4.82 32.65
CA ARG A 173 26.62 5.45 31.73
C ARG A 173 27.87 4.60 31.51
N GLU A 174 28.47 4.07 32.58
CA GLU A 174 29.60 3.13 32.45
C GLU A 174 29.24 1.82 31.72
N ARG A 175 27.96 1.43 31.70
CA ARG A 175 27.48 0.29 30.93
C ARG A 175 27.32 0.65 29.45
N PHE A 176 26.67 1.77 29.14
CA PHE A 176 26.53 2.28 27.78
C PHE A 176 27.89 2.57 27.12
N ASP A 177 28.84 3.14 27.86
CA ASP A 177 30.20 3.38 27.34
C ASP A 177 30.90 2.06 26.98
N ARG A 178 30.70 0.99 27.76
CA ARG A 178 31.24 -0.35 27.45
C ARG A 178 30.55 -1.01 26.26
N GLU A 179 29.24 -0.89 26.15
CA GLU A 179 28.49 -1.42 25.00
C GLU A 179 28.84 -0.65 23.72
N ARG A 180 29.07 0.67 23.81
CA ARG A 180 29.57 1.49 22.70
C ARG A 180 30.98 1.08 22.26
N GLU A 181 31.91 0.85 23.18
CA GLU A 181 33.24 0.33 22.85
C GLU A 181 33.19 -1.06 22.19
N GLN A 182 32.22 -1.89 22.57
CA GLN A 182 31.98 -3.20 21.93
C GLN A 182 31.41 -3.04 20.53
N MET A 183 30.46 -2.11 20.32
CA MET A 183 29.89 -1.81 19.01
C MET A 183 30.95 -1.24 18.06
N ASP A 184 31.78 -0.29 18.50
CA ASP A 184 32.89 0.25 17.71
C ASP A 184 33.90 -0.86 17.31
N ALA A 185 34.13 -1.84 18.17
CA ALA A 185 34.97 -3.00 17.88
C ALA A 185 34.33 -3.95 16.85
N ILE A 186 33.00 -4.10 16.86
CA ILE A 186 32.25 -4.90 15.89
C ILE A 186 32.22 -4.19 14.53
N GLU A 187 31.94 -2.88 14.49
CA GLU A 187 31.94 -2.08 13.27
C GLU A 187 33.30 -2.10 12.58
N THR A 188 34.39 -1.93 13.34
CA THR A 188 35.75 -2.01 12.78
C THR A 188 36.10 -3.40 12.24
N ARG A 189 35.55 -4.47 12.82
CA ARG A 189 35.68 -5.83 12.28
C ARG A 189 34.89 -5.98 10.98
N ILE A 190 33.64 -5.53 10.93
CA ILE A 190 32.79 -5.60 9.73
C ILE A 190 33.39 -4.77 8.59
N ALA A 191 33.92 -3.58 8.88
CA ALA A 191 34.58 -2.75 7.89
C ALA A 191 35.79 -3.45 7.26
N ARG A 192 36.57 -4.18 8.07
CA ARG A 192 37.71 -4.97 7.59
C ARG A 192 37.27 -6.13 6.71
N GLU A 193 36.23 -6.86 7.11
CA GLU A 193 35.67 -7.97 6.33
C GLU A 193 35.11 -7.47 4.99
N ARG A 194 34.43 -6.32 4.98
CA ARG A 194 33.95 -5.68 3.74
C ARG A 194 35.10 -5.28 2.80
N GLU A 195 36.20 -4.73 3.32
CA GLU A 195 37.38 -4.43 2.51
C GLU A 195 38.02 -5.68 1.91
N GLU A 196 38.09 -6.79 2.67
CA GLU A 196 38.62 -8.06 2.17
C GLU A 196 37.73 -8.63 1.07
N LEU A 197 36.42 -8.61 1.27
CA LEU A 197 35.43 -9.11 0.31
C LEU A 197 35.41 -8.27 -0.98
N GLN A 198 35.62 -6.96 -0.88
CA GLN A 198 35.76 -6.08 -2.04
C GLN A 198 37.01 -6.40 -2.86
N ARG A 199 38.15 -6.66 -2.20
CA ARG A 199 39.40 -7.08 -2.90
C ARG A 199 39.22 -8.43 -3.60
N GLU A 200 38.50 -9.37 -3.00
CA GLU A 200 38.20 -10.66 -3.63
C GLU A 200 37.28 -10.50 -4.85
N LYS A 201 36.25 -9.65 -4.76
CA LYS A 201 35.38 -9.33 -5.89
C LYS A 201 36.14 -8.69 -7.05
N GLU A 202 37.04 -7.75 -6.77
CA GLU A 202 37.90 -7.12 -7.78
C GLU A 202 38.84 -8.13 -8.45
N ALA A 203 39.42 -9.05 -7.67
CA ALA A 203 40.25 -10.12 -8.21
C ALA A 203 39.46 -11.07 -9.13
N LEU A 204 38.25 -11.45 -8.73
CA LEU A 204 37.36 -12.30 -9.51
C LEU A 204 36.89 -11.61 -10.81
N ALA A 205 36.56 -10.31 -10.74
CA ALA A 205 36.18 -9.53 -11.91
C ALA A 205 37.33 -9.45 -12.92
N LYS A 206 38.57 -9.30 -12.44
CA LYS A 206 39.75 -9.33 -13.29
C LYS A 206 39.96 -10.69 -13.95
N GLU A 207 39.86 -11.78 -13.19
CA GLU A 207 39.97 -13.15 -13.73
C GLU A 207 38.90 -13.44 -14.80
N LYS A 208 37.66 -13.01 -14.54
CA LYS A 208 36.55 -13.12 -15.51
C LYS A 208 36.83 -12.33 -16.79
N SER A 209 37.42 -11.13 -16.68
CA SER A 209 37.81 -10.33 -17.85
C SER A 209 38.92 -11.01 -18.67
N GLU A 210 39.91 -11.62 -18.02
CA GLU A 210 41.01 -12.32 -18.69
C GLU A 210 40.51 -13.58 -19.43
N LEU A 211 39.59 -14.33 -18.81
CA LEU A 211 38.92 -15.48 -19.44
C LEU A 211 38.08 -15.06 -20.66
N ASN A 212 37.37 -13.94 -20.57
CA ASN A 212 36.55 -13.46 -21.68
C ASN A 212 37.41 -13.03 -22.89
N VAL A 213 38.55 -12.39 -22.64
CA VAL A 213 39.53 -12.08 -23.69
C VAL A 213 40.12 -13.35 -24.31
N GLN A 214 40.41 -14.38 -23.51
CA GLN A 214 40.88 -15.66 -24.03
C GLN A 214 39.82 -16.37 -24.90
N ALA A 215 38.56 -16.32 -24.50
CA ALA A 215 37.45 -16.88 -25.27
C ALA A 215 37.31 -16.17 -26.64
N LEU A 216 37.36 -14.83 -26.66
CA LEU A 216 37.32 -14.05 -27.90
C LEU A 216 38.49 -14.37 -28.84
N LEU A 217 39.70 -14.56 -28.30
CA LEU A 217 40.87 -14.93 -29.09
C LEU A 217 40.75 -16.35 -29.68
N GLN A 218 40.18 -17.29 -28.92
CA GLN A 218 39.90 -18.65 -29.42
C GLN A 218 38.84 -18.65 -30.51
N GLU A 219 37.80 -17.83 -30.37
CA GLU A 219 36.76 -17.66 -31.39
C GLU A 219 37.33 -17.05 -32.68
N GLU A 220 38.19 -16.03 -32.56
CA GLU A 220 38.86 -15.41 -33.72
C GLU A 220 39.84 -16.40 -34.42
N GLN A 221 40.50 -17.26 -33.65
CA GLN A 221 41.32 -18.35 -34.20
C GLN A 221 40.47 -19.40 -34.92
N ARG A 222 39.32 -19.78 -34.34
CA ARG A 222 38.38 -20.72 -34.97
C ARG A 222 37.84 -20.18 -36.29
N LEU A 223 37.48 -18.90 -36.33
CA LEU A 223 37.05 -18.21 -37.55
C LEU A 223 38.17 -18.13 -38.61
N LYS A 224 39.43 -17.94 -38.20
CA LYS A 224 40.58 -17.97 -39.11
C LYS A 224 40.84 -19.37 -39.66
N GLU A 225 40.71 -20.42 -38.84
CA GLU A 225 40.87 -21.81 -39.25
C GLU A 225 39.72 -22.29 -40.16
N GLU A 226 38.49 -21.86 -39.89
CA GLU A 226 37.31 -22.12 -40.74
C GLU A 226 37.39 -21.40 -42.10
N SER A 227 38.16 -20.30 -42.19
CA SER A 227 38.36 -19.53 -43.43
C SER A 227 39.50 -20.03 -44.35
N GLY A 228 40.04 -21.24 -44.12
CA GLY A 228 41.17 -21.78 -44.87
C GLY A 228 40.96 -21.94 -46.39
N GLY A 229 41.41 -20.97 -47.20
CA GLY A 229 41.69 -21.13 -48.64
C GLY A 229 42.03 -19.82 -49.38
N PRO A 230 43.04 -19.78 -50.27
CA PRO A 230 43.89 -18.61 -50.47
C PRO A 230 43.34 -17.59 -51.48
N THR A 231 43.51 -16.30 -51.20
CA THR A 231 43.57 -15.28 -52.24
C THR A 231 44.67 -14.26 -51.99
N SER A 232 45.25 -13.83 -53.11
CA SER A 232 46.49 -13.12 -53.30
C SER A 232 46.38 -11.61 -53.07
N ASN A 233 47.49 -11.01 -52.62
CA ASN A 233 47.97 -9.66 -52.89
C ASN A 233 46.98 -8.63 -53.46
N ALA A 234 46.72 -7.59 -52.66
CA ALA A 234 46.82 -6.20 -53.13
C ALA A 234 47.19 -5.30 -51.95
N GLU A 235 48.32 -4.62 -52.09
CA GLU A 235 48.72 -3.48 -51.27
C GLU A 235 47.65 -2.40 -51.36
N GLU A 236 47.20 -1.85 -50.23
CA GLU A 236 46.85 -0.44 -50.16
C GLU A 236 47.07 0.09 -48.75
N ALA A 237 47.92 1.12 -48.69
CA ALA A 237 48.37 1.78 -47.49
C ALA A 237 47.41 2.91 -47.11
N THR A 238 46.92 2.90 -45.88
CA THR A 238 46.43 4.08 -45.14
C THR A 238 46.69 3.82 -43.67
N GLN A 239 47.90 4.14 -43.20
CA GLN A 239 48.25 5.42 -42.57
C GLN A 239 47.69 5.51 -41.14
N ILE A 240 48.58 5.18 -40.21
CA ILE A 240 48.51 5.48 -38.79
C ILE A 240 48.40 6.99 -38.63
N VAL A 241 47.33 7.45 -37.97
CA VAL A 241 47.28 8.75 -37.30
C VAL A 241 46.81 8.47 -35.88
N THR A 242 47.77 8.47 -34.96
CA THR A 242 47.55 8.75 -33.55
C THR A 242 47.26 10.24 -33.41
N ASP A 243 46.22 10.61 -32.66
CA ASP A 243 46.30 11.65 -31.64
C ASP A 243 45.04 11.66 -30.77
N ASP A 244 45.31 11.60 -29.47
CA ASP A 244 44.50 11.95 -28.32
C ASP A 244 43.52 13.09 -28.56
N GLN A 245 42.26 12.95 -28.10
CA GLN A 245 41.48 14.05 -27.52
C GLN A 245 40.14 13.58 -26.90
N PHE A 246 40.07 13.67 -25.56
CA PHE A 246 38.88 13.71 -24.68
C PHE A 246 38.01 12.41 -24.61
N ILE A 247 37.50 11.94 -23.47
CA ILE A 247 36.79 12.63 -22.37
C ILE A 247 37.00 11.84 -21.05
N GLU A 248 37.37 12.54 -19.97
CA GLU A 248 37.12 12.13 -18.58
C GLU A 248 35.61 12.06 -18.35
N VAL A 249 35.11 10.90 -17.90
CA VAL A 249 33.82 10.84 -17.21
C VAL A 249 34.12 10.44 -15.77
N MET A 250 33.83 11.37 -14.86
CA MET A 250 33.69 11.09 -13.43
C MET A 250 32.54 10.11 -13.24
N GLU A 251 32.83 8.95 -12.67
CA GLU A 251 31.83 8.14 -11.98
C GLU A 251 31.80 8.65 -10.53
N GLY A 252 30.67 9.24 -10.13
CA GLY A 252 30.38 9.60 -8.75
C GLY A 252 29.93 8.36 -7.97
N PRO A 253 30.23 8.27 -6.66
CA PRO A 253 29.69 7.21 -5.81
C PRO A 253 28.31 7.64 -5.33
N ASP A 254 27.25 6.88 -5.61
CA ASP A 254 25.98 6.84 -4.86
C ASP A 254 25.01 5.86 -5.56
N ASP A 255 25.31 4.55 -5.52
CA ASP A 255 24.39 3.51 -6.02
C ASP A 255 24.11 2.37 -5.01
N ASP A 256 24.65 2.46 -3.78
CA ASP A 256 24.53 1.39 -2.78
C ASP A 256 23.41 1.60 -1.74
N VAL A 257 22.54 2.62 -1.88
CA VAL A 257 21.46 2.90 -0.92
C VAL A 257 20.10 2.31 -1.35
N PHE A 258 19.93 1.86 -2.60
CA PHE A 258 18.59 1.56 -3.15
C PHE A 258 18.09 0.11 -3.02
N LYS A 259 18.82 -0.80 -2.37
CA LYS A 259 18.42 -2.23 -2.33
C LYS A 259 17.58 -2.67 -1.12
N ALA A 260 17.52 -1.90 -0.05
CA ALA A 260 16.81 -2.31 1.18
C ALA A 260 15.31 -1.96 1.19
N GLU A 261 14.85 -1.06 0.33
CA GLU A 261 13.45 -0.59 0.33
C GLU A 261 12.60 -1.17 -0.81
N GLU A 262 13.23 -1.82 -1.80
CA GLU A 262 12.53 -2.44 -2.94
C GLU A 262 11.92 -3.82 -2.58
N GLU A 263 12.39 -4.46 -1.49
CA GLU A 263 11.85 -5.74 -0.99
C GLU A 263 10.43 -5.60 -0.43
N LEU A 264 10.12 -4.50 0.27
CA LEU A 264 8.78 -4.22 0.84
C LEU A 264 7.69 -4.00 -0.24
N ALA A 265 8.08 -3.57 -1.44
CA ALA A 265 7.14 -3.39 -2.56
C ALA A 265 6.87 -4.68 -3.34
N SER A 266 7.74 -5.70 -3.18
CA SER A 266 7.66 -6.95 -3.92
C SER A 266 6.79 -8.02 -3.25
N GLU A 267 6.61 -7.94 -1.91
CA GLU A 267 5.82 -8.91 -1.14
C GLU A 267 4.29 -8.70 -1.21
N VAL A 268 3.80 -7.62 -1.82
CA VAL A 268 2.36 -7.26 -1.84
C VAL A 268 1.62 -7.76 -3.09
N SER A 269 2.14 -8.78 -3.80
CA SER A 269 1.53 -9.28 -5.04
C SER A 269 0.35 -10.27 -4.85
N GLU A 270 -0.09 -10.55 -3.63
CA GLU A 270 -1.20 -11.50 -3.37
C GLU A 270 -2.30 -10.90 -2.48
N ILE A 271 -3.07 -9.94 -3.00
CA ILE A 271 -4.41 -9.65 -2.49
C ILE A 271 -5.39 -9.82 -3.64
N ALA A 272 -6.29 -10.80 -3.49
CA ALA A 272 -7.29 -11.15 -4.49
C ALA A 272 -8.33 -10.03 -4.65
N GLU A 273 -8.44 -9.49 -5.86
CA GLU A 273 -9.52 -8.60 -6.25
C GLU A 273 -10.80 -9.42 -6.51
N ASP A 274 -11.82 -9.24 -5.67
CA ASP A 274 -13.19 -9.67 -5.99
C ASP A 274 -13.85 -8.65 -6.94
N PRO A 275 -14.57 -9.10 -7.99
CA PRO A 275 -15.20 -8.19 -8.94
C PRO A 275 -16.50 -7.63 -8.35
N ILE A 276 -16.46 -6.38 -7.91
CA ILE A 276 -17.66 -5.60 -7.60
C ILE A 276 -18.03 -4.81 -8.87
N GLU A 277 -19.04 -5.28 -9.61
CA GLU A 277 -19.76 -4.46 -10.57
C GLU A 277 -20.65 -3.49 -9.80
N ASP A 278 -20.15 -2.27 -9.55
CA ASP A 278 -21.01 -1.13 -9.23
C ASP A 278 -20.59 0.12 -10.01
N PHE A 279 -21.60 0.88 -10.39
CA PHE A 279 -21.58 1.92 -11.42
C PHE A 279 -20.87 3.19 -10.91
N GLU A 280 -19.61 3.42 -11.31
CA GLU A 280 -18.83 4.60 -10.88
C GLU A 280 -19.13 5.87 -11.73
N PRO A 281 -19.54 6.99 -11.11
CA PRO A 281 -19.75 8.27 -11.80
C PRO A 281 -18.43 8.99 -12.19
N ASP A 282 -17.27 8.47 -11.78
CA ASP A 282 -15.95 9.11 -11.90
C ASP A 282 -14.94 8.30 -12.76
N ALA A 283 -15.41 7.51 -13.73
CA ALA A 283 -14.54 6.82 -14.67
C ALA A 283 -14.18 7.68 -15.91
N THR A 284 -13.01 7.42 -16.53
CA THR A 284 -12.65 8.05 -17.81
C THR A 284 -13.55 7.51 -18.93
N LEU A 285 -14.29 8.40 -19.60
CA LEU A 285 -15.18 8.07 -20.69
C LEU A 285 -14.53 8.38 -22.03
N ILE A 286 -14.40 7.37 -22.89
CA ILE A 286 -13.95 7.50 -24.28
C ILE A 286 -15.11 7.12 -25.20
N SER A 287 -15.68 8.09 -25.90
CA SER A 287 -16.85 7.90 -26.77
C SER A 287 -16.50 8.18 -28.23
N PRO A 288 -17.01 7.39 -29.20
CA PRO A 288 -16.77 7.67 -30.61
C PRO A 288 -17.44 8.98 -31.02
N LEU A 289 -16.71 9.82 -31.76
CA LEU A 289 -17.18 11.12 -32.23
C LEU A 289 -17.53 11.04 -33.72
N THR A 290 -18.75 11.46 -34.07
CA THR A 290 -19.25 11.41 -35.46
C THR A 290 -19.09 12.73 -36.23
N THR A 291 -18.96 13.86 -35.54
CA THR A 291 -18.87 15.20 -36.15
C THR A 291 -17.99 16.14 -35.30
N GLY A 292 -17.48 17.23 -35.90
CA GLY A 292 -16.76 18.27 -35.16
C GLY A 292 -15.23 18.22 -35.28
N LEU A 293 -14.67 17.30 -36.08
CA LEU A 293 -13.27 17.30 -36.49
C LEU A 293 -13.15 17.40 -38.02
N PRO A 294 -12.11 18.06 -38.56
CA PRO A 294 -11.88 18.09 -40.01
C PRO A 294 -11.64 16.70 -40.59
N ASN A 295 -12.15 16.43 -41.79
CA ASN A 295 -11.88 15.16 -42.49
C ASN A 295 -10.42 15.05 -42.98
N LYS A 296 -9.76 16.20 -43.17
CA LYS A 296 -8.37 16.28 -43.60
C LYS A 296 -7.52 17.00 -42.56
N PHE A 297 -6.38 16.43 -42.20
CA PHE A 297 -5.47 17.04 -41.23
C PHE A 297 -4.94 18.40 -41.71
N ASN A 298 -4.75 18.60 -43.02
CA ASN A 298 -4.25 19.87 -43.55
C ASN A 298 -5.20 21.06 -43.29
N ASP A 299 -6.45 20.81 -42.90
CA ASP A 299 -7.41 21.85 -42.53
C ASP A 299 -7.08 22.52 -41.18
N PHE A 300 -6.18 21.94 -40.38
CA PHE A 300 -5.58 22.58 -39.21
C PHE A 300 -4.53 23.64 -39.57
N LYS A 301 -4.02 23.63 -40.82
CA LYS A 301 -3.02 24.60 -41.32
C LYS A 301 -1.75 24.70 -40.45
N VAL A 302 -1.36 23.58 -39.84
CA VAL A 302 -0.12 23.45 -39.07
C VAL A 302 0.95 22.71 -39.88
N LEU A 303 2.22 22.99 -39.59
CA LEU A 303 3.36 22.28 -40.18
C LEU A 303 3.72 21.01 -39.39
N SER A 304 3.28 20.91 -38.13
CA SER A 304 3.49 19.76 -37.26
C SER A 304 2.52 18.62 -37.61
N GLU A 305 2.95 17.38 -37.41
CA GLU A 305 2.12 16.19 -37.53
C GLU A 305 1.16 16.00 -36.35
N ARG A 306 1.30 16.83 -35.32
CA ARG A 306 0.42 16.88 -34.15
C ARG A 306 0.02 18.31 -33.82
N VAL A 307 -1.23 18.50 -33.40
CA VAL A 307 -1.76 19.81 -33.01
C VAL A 307 -2.68 19.68 -31.81
N VAL A 308 -2.60 20.65 -30.91
CA VAL A 308 -3.60 20.86 -29.86
C VAL A 308 -4.06 22.30 -29.93
N GLU A 309 -5.36 22.50 -30.13
CA GLU A 309 -5.94 23.84 -30.21
C GLU A 309 -7.34 23.89 -29.58
N LEU A 310 -7.76 25.08 -29.19
CA LEU A 310 -9.14 25.33 -28.79
C LEU A 310 -9.98 25.68 -30.03
N ARG A 311 -10.91 24.81 -30.40
CA ARG A 311 -11.76 24.96 -31.58
C ARG A 311 -13.22 24.75 -31.22
N ASP A 312 -14.09 25.69 -31.62
CA ASP A 312 -15.53 25.62 -31.35
C ASP A 312 -15.86 25.32 -29.87
N ARG A 313 -15.10 25.94 -28.94
CA ARG A 313 -15.15 25.74 -27.47
C ARG A 313 -14.71 24.38 -26.94
N HIS A 314 -14.20 23.50 -27.79
CA HIS A 314 -13.68 22.19 -27.39
C HIS A 314 -12.16 22.19 -27.54
N VAL A 315 -11.48 21.49 -26.64
CA VAL A 315 -10.06 21.17 -26.84
C VAL A 315 -9.98 20.08 -27.90
N VAL A 316 -9.22 20.32 -28.95
CA VAL A 316 -9.01 19.38 -30.06
C VAL A 316 -7.55 18.98 -30.09
N ALA A 317 -7.29 17.68 -30.00
CA ALA A 317 -5.97 17.08 -30.14
C ALA A 317 -5.96 16.21 -31.39
N ALA A 318 -5.16 16.54 -32.39
CA ALA A 318 -5.08 15.77 -33.64
C ALA A 318 -3.66 15.29 -33.91
N ALA A 319 -3.51 14.07 -34.43
CA ALA A 319 -2.22 13.47 -34.76
C ALA A 319 -2.29 12.67 -36.08
N LYS A 320 -1.24 12.78 -36.90
CA LYS A 320 -0.95 11.84 -37.99
C LYS A 320 -0.14 10.67 -37.47
N MET A 321 -0.58 9.45 -37.77
CA MET A 321 0.06 8.21 -37.33
C MET A 321 -0.16 7.11 -38.37
N GLU A 322 0.60 6.01 -38.26
CA GLU A 322 0.37 4.83 -39.09
C GLU A 322 -0.98 4.20 -38.79
N ARG A 323 -1.62 3.61 -39.81
CA ARG A 323 -2.94 2.98 -39.64
C ARG A 323 -2.90 1.85 -38.61
N GLU A 324 -1.85 1.03 -38.65
CA GLU A 324 -1.66 -0.10 -37.74
C GLU A 324 -1.57 0.37 -36.28
N ASP A 325 -0.87 1.49 -36.04
CA ASP A 325 -0.75 2.10 -34.72
C ASP A 325 -2.12 2.60 -34.18
N ILE A 326 -2.92 3.23 -35.05
CA ILE A 326 -4.26 3.74 -34.69
C ILE A 326 -5.24 2.59 -34.40
N GLU A 327 -5.09 1.46 -35.09
CA GLU A 327 -5.87 0.26 -34.81
C GLU A 327 -5.46 -0.33 -33.46
N ALA A 328 -4.16 -0.55 -33.23
CA ALA A 328 -3.62 -1.10 -32.00
C ALA A 328 -4.02 -0.27 -30.76
N LEU A 329 -4.03 1.07 -30.88
CA LEU A 329 -4.35 1.97 -29.77
C LEU A 329 -5.74 1.76 -29.16
N PHE A 330 -6.68 1.08 -29.85
CA PHE A 330 -8.02 0.82 -29.32
C PHE A 330 -8.47 -0.63 -29.54
N ARG A 331 -7.51 -1.56 -29.74
CA ARG A 331 -7.81 -2.99 -29.62
C ARG A 331 -7.87 -3.41 -28.15
N GLU A 332 -7.00 -2.83 -27.34
CA GLU A 332 -6.83 -3.11 -25.92
C GLU A 332 -7.43 -2.02 -25.03
N ASN A 333 -7.24 -2.15 -23.71
CA ASN A 333 -7.68 -1.17 -22.73
C ASN A 333 -6.97 0.19 -22.95
N THR A 334 -7.71 1.14 -23.55
CA THR A 334 -7.20 2.48 -23.86
C THR A 334 -7.38 3.39 -22.67
N GLN A 335 -6.27 3.90 -22.14
CA GLN A 335 -6.26 4.85 -21.04
C GLN A 335 -5.82 6.24 -21.49
N VAL A 336 -6.25 7.24 -20.72
CA VAL A 336 -5.96 8.66 -20.95
C VAL A 336 -5.06 9.15 -19.84
N TYR A 337 -3.98 9.82 -20.21
CA TYR A 337 -3.02 10.39 -19.29
C TYR A 337 -2.93 11.90 -19.50
N VAL A 338 -2.83 12.62 -18.39
CA VAL A 338 -2.49 14.04 -18.29
C VAL A 338 -1.18 14.13 -17.53
N GLN A 339 -0.12 14.55 -18.20
CA GLN A 339 1.24 14.30 -17.78
C GLN A 339 2.10 15.56 -17.71
N LEU A 340 3.16 15.49 -16.91
CA LEU A 340 4.22 16.47 -16.88
C LEU A 340 5.56 15.75 -17.01
N HIS A 341 6.34 16.12 -18.03
CA HIS A 341 7.68 15.58 -18.23
C HIS A 341 8.69 16.72 -18.20
N ASP A 342 9.80 16.52 -17.52
CA ASP A 342 10.95 17.42 -17.59
C ASP A 342 11.93 16.87 -18.62
N ILE A 343 11.98 17.50 -19.79
CA ILE A 343 12.74 16.99 -20.95
C ILE A 343 13.65 18.11 -21.45
N ASP A 344 14.96 17.88 -21.44
CA ASP A 344 15.97 18.88 -21.82
C ASP A 344 15.81 20.20 -21.01
N ASP A 345 15.66 20.09 -19.69
CA ASP A 345 15.43 21.22 -18.77
C ASP A 345 14.23 22.09 -19.18
N TYR A 346 13.18 21.47 -19.71
CA TYR A 346 11.94 22.14 -20.08
C TYR A 346 10.72 21.32 -19.66
N PRO A 347 9.78 21.91 -18.90
CA PRO A 347 8.54 21.23 -18.53
C PRO A 347 7.60 21.13 -19.74
N VAL A 348 7.32 19.91 -20.17
CA VAL A 348 6.37 19.58 -21.23
C VAL A 348 5.09 19.01 -20.61
N PHE A 349 3.97 19.68 -20.89
CA PHE A 349 2.66 19.14 -20.53
C PHE A 349 2.22 18.14 -21.61
N GLY A 350 1.90 16.91 -21.21
CA GLY A 350 1.51 15.83 -22.12
C GLY A 350 0.02 15.50 -21.99
N LEU A 351 -0.68 15.41 -23.12
CA LEU A 351 -1.89 14.60 -23.22
C LEU A 351 -1.53 13.30 -23.92
N THR A 352 -1.83 12.15 -23.33
CA THR A 352 -1.46 10.86 -23.93
C THR A 352 -2.64 9.92 -23.95
N LEU A 353 -2.88 9.27 -25.08
CA LEU A 353 -3.67 8.05 -25.17
C LEU A 353 -2.70 6.87 -25.20
N ALA A 354 -2.91 5.86 -24.36
CA ALA A 354 -2.09 4.66 -24.35
C ALA A 354 -2.97 3.40 -24.30
N ALA A 355 -2.66 2.42 -25.14
CA ALA A 355 -3.18 1.07 -25.05
C ALA A 355 -2.25 0.27 -24.15
N LEU A 356 -2.81 -0.32 -23.10
CA LEU A 356 -2.08 -1.17 -22.17
C LEU A 356 -2.42 -2.65 -22.39
N ASP A 357 -1.45 -3.52 -22.15
CA ASP A 357 -1.70 -4.97 -22.03
C ASP A 357 -2.33 -5.33 -20.68
N ASP A 358 -2.71 -6.60 -20.50
CA ASP A 358 -3.27 -7.13 -19.24
C ASP A 358 -2.33 -6.99 -18.04
N LYS A 359 -1.04 -6.70 -18.27
CA LYS A 359 -0.01 -6.48 -17.25
C LYS A 359 0.26 -4.99 -16.99
N GLY A 360 -0.51 -4.10 -17.62
CA GLY A 360 -0.38 -2.65 -17.50
C GLY A 360 0.82 -2.04 -18.23
N ASN A 361 1.45 -2.75 -19.16
CA ASN A 361 2.55 -2.23 -19.97
C ASN A 361 2.00 -1.51 -21.22
N CYS A 362 2.62 -0.39 -21.59
CA CYS A 362 2.21 0.38 -22.77
C CYS A 362 2.59 -0.36 -24.06
N ILE A 363 1.59 -0.82 -24.82
CA ILE A 363 1.77 -1.42 -26.15
C ILE A 363 1.96 -0.32 -27.21
N LYS A 364 1.06 0.67 -27.20
CA LYS A 364 1.10 1.80 -28.13
C LYS A 364 0.57 3.05 -27.45
N SER A 365 1.18 4.19 -27.75
CA SER A 365 0.69 5.48 -27.28
C SER A 365 0.70 6.58 -28.35
N ALA A 366 -0.17 7.57 -28.15
CA ALA A 366 -0.25 8.80 -28.91
C ALA A 366 -0.20 9.98 -27.93
N GLY A 367 0.93 10.68 -27.90
CA GLY A 367 1.15 11.87 -27.06
C GLY A 367 0.98 13.19 -27.82
N TRP A 368 0.48 14.23 -27.15
CA TRP A 368 0.47 15.61 -27.61
C TRP A 368 1.17 16.49 -26.57
N ALA A 369 2.20 17.22 -27.01
CA ALA A 369 2.93 18.16 -26.17
C ALA A 369 2.26 19.54 -26.18
N LEU A 370 2.08 20.11 -25.00
CA LEU A 370 1.61 21.47 -24.77
C LEU A 370 2.70 22.28 -24.06
N ASP A 371 2.80 23.54 -24.46
CA ASP A 371 3.75 24.49 -23.92
C ASP A 371 3.09 25.29 -22.80
N VAL A 372 3.62 25.15 -21.59
CA VAL A 372 3.11 25.88 -20.42
C VAL A 372 3.39 27.38 -20.49
N LYS A 373 4.40 27.83 -21.23
CA LYS A 373 4.69 29.26 -21.46
C LYS A 373 3.89 29.85 -22.63
N GLY A 374 3.39 29.00 -23.53
CA GLY A 374 2.77 29.41 -24.78
C GLY A 374 1.36 29.97 -24.59
N ILE A 375 1.08 31.17 -25.11
CA ILE A 375 -0.23 31.84 -24.94
C ILE A 375 -1.41 31.01 -25.48
N GLN A 376 -1.23 30.31 -26.60
CA GLN A 376 -2.31 29.49 -27.19
C GLN A 376 -2.55 28.21 -26.38
N HIS A 377 -1.48 27.52 -25.99
CA HIS A 377 -1.56 26.34 -25.14
C HIS A 377 -2.06 26.68 -23.73
N GLY A 378 -1.71 27.85 -23.18
CA GLY A 378 -2.26 28.34 -21.92
C GLY A 378 -3.79 28.48 -21.93
N LYS A 379 -4.42 28.84 -23.07
CA LYS A 379 -5.89 28.82 -23.20
C LYS A 379 -6.46 27.41 -23.22
N VAL A 380 -5.74 26.46 -23.81
CA VAL A 380 -6.14 25.04 -23.80
C VAL A 380 -6.06 24.49 -22.38
N LEU A 381 -4.94 24.74 -21.67
CA LEU A 381 -4.74 24.31 -20.29
C LEU A 381 -5.81 24.89 -19.36
N ALA A 382 -6.10 26.19 -19.48
CA ALA A 382 -7.18 26.82 -18.72
C ALA A 382 -8.54 26.16 -18.97
N LYS A 383 -8.81 25.68 -20.20
CA LYS A 383 -10.05 24.97 -20.50
C LYS A 383 -10.08 23.56 -19.90
N LEU A 384 -8.96 22.84 -19.95
CA LEU A 384 -8.82 21.52 -19.33
C LEU A 384 -8.92 21.57 -17.80
N GLU A 385 -8.48 22.67 -17.20
CA GLU A 385 -8.58 22.92 -15.76
C GLU A 385 -10.03 23.17 -15.30
N GLU A 386 -10.93 23.60 -16.19
CA GLU A 386 -12.36 23.68 -15.87
C GLU A 386 -13.00 22.28 -15.86
N GLU A 387 -12.75 21.51 -16.92
CA GLU A 387 -13.22 20.15 -17.16
C GLU A 387 -12.23 19.47 -18.11
N VAL A 388 -11.68 18.31 -17.73
CA VAL A 388 -10.76 17.56 -18.59
C VAL A 388 -11.57 16.83 -19.66
N SER A 389 -11.94 17.59 -20.69
CA SER A 389 -12.62 17.09 -21.87
C SER A 389 -11.96 17.58 -23.16
N PHE A 390 -11.65 16.63 -24.05
CA PHE A 390 -11.06 16.93 -25.35
C PHE A 390 -11.47 15.92 -26.41
N ARG A 391 -11.35 16.33 -27.67
CA ARG A 391 -11.63 15.52 -28.85
C ARG A 391 -10.34 15.11 -29.50
N ALA A 392 -10.08 13.82 -29.56
CA ALA A 392 -8.90 13.26 -30.21
C ALA A 392 -9.23 12.81 -31.64
N GLY A 393 -8.51 13.36 -32.62
CA GLY A 393 -8.60 12.99 -34.04
C GLY A 393 -7.32 12.31 -34.52
N LEU A 394 -7.43 11.06 -34.96
CA LEU A 394 -6.30 10.28 -35.46
C LEU A 394 -6.41 10.11 -36.97
N TYR A 395 -5.39 10.58 -37.67
CA TYR A 395 -5.32 10.66 -39.12
C TYR A 395 -4.22 9.72 -39.63
N ASP A 396 -4.43 9.12 -40.80
CA ASP A 396 -3.35 8.42 -41.49
C ASP A 396 -2.24 9.38 -41.94
N LEU A 397 -1.12 8.85 -42.44
CA LEU A 397 -0.03 9.66 -42.98
C LEU A 397 -0.44 10.53 -44.19
N ASN A 398 -1.49 10.13 -44.92
CA ASN A 398 -2.07 10.95 -46.00
C ASN A 398 -2.94 12.11 -45.47
N GLY A 399 -3.15 12.18 -44.16
CA GLY A 399 -3.96 13.18 -43.47
C GLY A 399 -5.46 12.92 -43.57
N THR A 400 -5.91 11.69 -43.80
CA THR A 400 -7.32 11.29 -43.79
C THR A 400 -7.72 10.84 -42.39
N LEU A 401 -8.83 11.37 -41.87
CA LEU A 401 -9.34 10.99 -40.55
C LEU A 401 -9.72 9.49 -40.54
N LEU A 402 -9.09 8.72 -39.65
CA LEU A 402 -9.38 7.30 -39.45
C LEU A 402 -10.24 7.07 -38.21
N ARG A 403 -9.96 7.79 -37.13
CA ARG A 403 -10.67 7.65 -35.86
C ARG A 403 -10.86 8.98 -35.17
N ALA A 404 -12.02 9.18 -34.57
CA ALA A 404 -12.37 10.36 -33.80
C ALA A 404 -13.05 9.94 -32.49
N VAL A 405 -12.57 10.44 -31.36
CA VAL A 405 -13.13 10.16 -30.04
C VAL A 405 -13.27 11.43 -29.22
N GLU A 406 -14.28 11.48 -28.37
CA GLU A 406 -14.47 12.47 -27.32
C GLU A 406 -14.12 11.82 -25.98
N ILE A 407 -13.26 12.50 -25.23
CA ILE A 407 -12.70 12.03 -23.98
C ILE A 407 -13.19 12.95 -22.87
N LYS A 408 -13.59 12.35 -21.75
CA LYS A 408 -13.89 13.02 -20.49
C LYS A 408 -13.21 12.25 -19.36
N ALA A 409 -12.36 12.92 -18.59
CA ALA A 409 -11.61 12.30 -17.51
C ALA A 409 -11.80 13.10 -16.20
N PRO A 410 -11.79 12.46 -15.02
CA PRO A 410 -11.91 13.15 -13.73
C PRO A 410 -10.56 13.71 -13.23
N LEU A 411 -9.69 14.15 -14.14
CA LEU A 411 -8.30 14.53 -13.84
C LEU A 411 -8.13 16.04 -13.64
N LYS A 412 -9.18 16.72 -13.20
CA LYS A 412 -9.18 18.19 -13.04
C LYS A 412 -8.09 18.65 -12.06
N SER A 413 -7.99 17.99 -10.91
CA SER A 413 -6.98 18.30 -9.89
C SER A 413 -5.56 18.04 -10.39
N ASN A 414 -5.36 17.04 -11.24
CA ASN A 414 -4.07 16.78 -11.88
C ASN A 414 -3.67 17.93 -12.81
N VAL A 415 -4.60 18.44 -13.63
CA VAL A 415 -4.30 19.59 -14.52
C VAL A 415 -3.88 20.81 -13.70
N ALA A 416 -4.61 21.12 -12.62
CA ALA A 416 -4.29 22.25 -11.76
C ALA A 416 -2.90 22.09 -11.11
N TRP A 417 -2.64 20.93 -10.51
CA TRP A 417 -1.36 20.60 -9.88
C TRP A 417 -0.21 20.65 -10.89
N ILE A 418 -0.36 19.99 -12.05
CA ILE A 418 0.65 19.98 -13.11
C ILE A 418 0.94 21.40 -13.61
N ARG A 419 -0.10 22.22 -13.80
CA ARG A 419 0.05 23.59 -14.31
C ARG A 419 0.84 24.44 -13.33
N GLU A 420 0.58 24.32 -12.04
CA GLU A 420 1.32 25.01 -10.98
C GLU A 420 2.80 24.56 -10.96
N THR A 421 3.04 23.25 -10.85
CA THR A 421 4.39 22.66 -10.83
C THR A 421 5.18 23.03 -12.08
N ALA A 422 4.58 22.92 -13.26
CA ALA A 422 5.21 23.27 -14.51
C ALA A 422 5.49 24.77 -14.63
N SER A 423 4.63 25.63 -14.07
CA SER A 423 4.87 27.08 -14.06
C SER A 423 6.07 27.46 -13.19
N GLN A 424 6.29 26.75 -12.08
CA GLN A 424 7.46 26.94 -11.22
C GLN A 424 8.73 26.48 -11.94
N LEU A 425 8.74 25.27 -12.50
CA LEU A 425 9.87 24.73 -13.27
C LEU A 425 10.18 25.61 -14.49
N ALA A 426 9.16 26.10 -15.18
CA ALA A 426 9.29 26.97 -16.35
C ALA A 426 10.01 28.29 -16.05
N GLN A 427 9.90 28.84 -14.83
CA GLN A 427 10.59 30.09 -14.47
C GLN A 427 12.12 29.92 -14.45
N ALA A 428 12.60 28.73 -14.06
CA ALA A 428 14.03 28.41 -13.98
C ALA A 428 14.56 27.73 -15.26
N ALA A 429 13.69 27.16 -16.09
CA ALA A 429 14.02 26.36 -17.27
C ALA A 429 14.74 27.15 -18.39
N PRO A 430 16.00 26.80 -18.74
CA PRO A 430 16.72 27.33 -19.90
C PRO A 430 16.36 26.62 -21.22
N GLY A 431 15.64 25.49 -21.16
CA GLY A 431 15.36 24.63 -22.31
C GLY A 431 14.44 25.21 -23.39
N ASN A 432 14.25 24.47 -24.48
CA ASN A 432 13.43 24.86 -25.62
C ASN A 432 12.29 23.86 -25.87
N PHE A 433 11.05 24.33 -25.74
CA PHE A 433 9.83 23.56 -25.98
C PHE A 433 9.84 22.76 -27.30
N GLU A 434 10.30 23.32 -28.41
CA GLU A 434 10.25 22.60 -29.70
C GLU A 434 11.13 21.35 -29.72
N LYS A 435 12.26 21.37 -29.01
CA LYS A 435 13.17 20.22 -28.89
C LYS A 435 12.53 19.17 -27.99
N SER A 436 12.12 19.58 -26.79
CA SER A 436 11.49 18.73 -25.78
C SER A 436 10.18 18.10 -26.28
N ALA A 437 9.36 18.85 -27.02
CA ALA A 437 8.13 18.35 -27.64
C ALA A 437 8.39 17.28 -28.69
N ARG A 438 9.47 17.37 -29.48
CA ARG A 438 9.83 16.32 -30.46
C ARG A 438 10.23 15.03 -29.75
N GLN A 439 11.00 15.13 -28.68
CA GLN A 439 11.39 13.97 -27.87
C GLN A 439 10.18 13.33 -27.20
N PHE A 440 9.30 14.12 -26.58
CA PHE A 440 8.05 13.62 -25.98
C PHE A 440 7.15 12.89 -26.99
N VAL A 441 7.14 13.32 -28.25
CA VAL A 441 6.29 12.76 -29.32
C VAL A 441 6.94 11.56 -30.03
N ALA A 442 8.24 11.30 -29.80
CA ALA A 442 8.95 10.18 -30.40
C ALA A 442 8.37 8.82 -29.98
N GLN A 443 8.31 7.84 -30.88
CA GLN A 443 7.60 6.59 -30.59
C GLN A 443 8.26 5.76 -29.47
N ASP A 444 9.57 5.88 -29.33
CA ASP A 444 10.45 5.22 -28.36
C ASP A 444 10.49 5.93 -26.99
N PHE A 445 9.90 7.11 -26.87
CA PHE A 445 9.83 7.80 -25.59
C PHE A 445 8.85 7.11 -24.64
N ASP A 446 9.34 6.67 -23.48
CA ASP A 446 8.52 6.08 -22.43
C ASP A 446 7.68 7.16 -21.73
N ARG A 447 6.41 7.25 -22.14
CA ARG A 447 5.46 8.22 -21.57
C ARG A 447 4.86 7.75 -20.26
N VAL A 448 4.62 6.45 -20.11
CA VAL A 448 3.81 5.89 -19.01
C VAL A 448 4.70 5.51 -17.82
N GLY A 449 6.00 5.37 -18.05
CA GLY A 449 6.99 5.11 -17.04
C GLY A 449 6.99 3.65 -16.57
N THR A 450 8.07 3.27 -15.87
CA THR A 450 8.36 1.91 -15.45
C THR A 450 7.80 1.54 -14.07
N LEU A 451 7.81 2.49 -13.12
CA LEU A 451 7.33 2.26 -11.76
C LEU A 451 5.80 2.11 -11.74
N LYS A 452 5.32 0.99 -11.20
CA LYS A 452 3.90 0.64 -11.07
C LYS A 452 3.39 0.95 -9.67
N HIS A 453 2.11 1.24 -9.55
CA HIS A 453 1.39 1.39 -8.28
C HIS A 453 0.15 0.50 -8.29
N ASN A 454 -0.30 0.09 -7.10
CA ASN A 454 -1.46 -0.79 -6.93
C ASN A 454 -2.73 -0.03 -6.47
N PHE A 455 -2.69 1.31 -6.45
CA PHE A 455 -3.87 2.10 -6.08
C PHE A 455 -5.01 1.95 -7.09
N SER A 456 -6.17 1.58 -6.56
CA SER A 456 -7.49 1.59 -7.19
C SER A 456 -8.38 2.66 -6.54
N PHE A 457 -9.51 2.95 -7.18
CA PHE A 457 -10.56 3.75 -6.53
C PHE A 457 -11.07 2.98 -5.30
N GLY A 458 -11.14 3.65 -4.14
CA GLY A 458 -11.50 2.95 -2.89
C GLY A 458 -10.36 2.18 -2.21
N SER A 459 -9.11 2.30 -2.66
CA SER A 459 -7.97 1.78 -1.89
C SER A 459 -8.02 2.30 -0.44
N PHE A 460 -7.81 1.40 0.52
CA PHE A 460 -7.88 1.68 1.96
C PHE A 460 -9.23 2.28 2.42
N GLU A 461 -10.35 1.86 1.83
CA GLU A 461 -11.68 2.33 2.22
C GLU A 461 -12.09 1.89 3.63
N SER A 462 -11.68 0.68 4.03
CA SER A 462 -11.78 0.18 5.42
C SER A 462 -10.40 -0.25 5.90
N ILE A 463 -9.95 0.29 7.02
CA ILE A 463 -8.79 -0.18 7.77
C ILE A 463 -9.32 -0.60 9.13
N GLU A 464 -9.34 -1.91 9.40
CA GLU A 464 -9.98 -2.46 10.60
C GLU A 464 -8.98 -2.91 11.67
N SER A 465 -7.69 -2.94 11.33
CA SER A 465 -6.64 -3.44 12.22
C SER A 465 -5.39 -2.55 12.27
N ALA A 466 -4.59 -2.73 13.32
CA ALA A 466 -3.35 -1.99 13.48
C ALA A 466 -2.29 -2.43 12.45
N THR A 467 -2.29 -3.71 12.06
CA THR A 467 -1.43 -4.23 10.99
C THR A 467 -1.77 -3.59 9.64
N GLU A 468 -3.06 -3.51 9.28
CA GLU A 468 -3.51 -2.85 8.06
C GLU A 468 -3.17 -1.36 8.06
N ALA A 469 -3.30 -0.69 9.22
CA ALA A 469 -2.90 0.70 9.38
C ALA A 469 -1.38 0.88 9.18
N LYS A 470 -0.54 0.03 9.78
CA LYS A 470 0.93 0.05 9.58
C LYS A 470 1.32 -0.19 8.12
N LEU A 471 0.69 -1.15 7.45
CA LEU A 471 0.89 -1.40 6.02
C LEU A 471 0.49 -0.18 5.18
N GLY A 472 -0.67 0.41 5.47
CA GLY A 472 -1.15 1.62 4.79
C GLY A 472 -0.19 2.79 4.95
N VAL A 473 0.33 3.03 6.16
CA VAL A 473 1.34 4.06 6.42
C VAL A 473 2.60 3.82 5.60
N GLY A 474 3.09 2.59 5.50
CA GLY A 474 4.26 2.25 4.70
C GLY A 474 4.05 2.53 3.20
N ILE A 475 2.97 1.98 2.62
CA ILE A 475 2.68 2.12 1.18
C ILE A 475 2.37 3.58 0.83
N VAL A 476 1.46 4.22 1.55
CA VAL A 476 1.03 5.58 1.24
C VAL A 476 2.12 6.59 1.61
N GLY A 477 2.90 6.34 2.66
CA GLY A 477 4.08 7.12 3.00
C GLY A 477 5.12 7.12 1.88
N PHE A 478 5.48 5.94 1.37
CA PHE A 478 6.40 5.81 0.22
C PHE A 478 5.95 6.63 -0.99
N TRP A 479 4.67 6.54 -1.37
CA TRP A 479 4.12 7.28 -2.50
C TRP A 479 3.85 8.77 -2.22
N SER A 480 3.89 9.18 -0.95
CA SER A 480 3.73 10.59 -0.53
C SER A 480 5.04 11.37 -0.58
N THR A 481 6.19 10.69 -0.67
CA THR A 481 7.49 11.35 -0.87
C THR A 481 7.48 12.24 -2.12
N PRO A 482 8.14 13.42 -2.11
CA PRO A 482 7.98 14.42 -3.17
C PRO A 482 8.21 13.88 -4.59
N ASP A 483 9.25 13.06 -4.79
CA ASP A 483 9.58 12.50 -6.10
C ASP A 483 8.60 11.42 -6.55
N ARG A 484 8.15 10.55 -5.64
CA ARG A 484 7.19 9.48 -5.95
C ARG A 484 5.79 10.05 -6.17
N LEU A 485 5.38 11.04 -5.38
CA LEU A 485 4.13 11.77 -5.59
C LEU A 485 4.14 12.47 -6.95
N LYS A 486 5.23 13.18 -7.27
CA LYS A 486 5.41 13.81 -8.58
C LYS A 486 5.28 12.77 -9.68
N TYR A 487 5.93 11.61 -9.57
CA TYR A 487 5.86 10.55 -10.55
C TYR A 487 4.44 9.95 -10.70
N LEU A 488 3.76 9.68 -9.59
CA LEU A 488 2.41 9.13 -9.54
C LEU A 488 1.40 10.04 -10.27
N ILE A 489 1.50 11.35 -10.06
CA ILE A 489 0.59 12.32 -10.68
C ILE A 489 1.04 12.68 -12.10
N SER A 490 2.33 12.88 -12.33
CA SER A 490 2.88 13.41 -13.59
C SER A 490 3.09 12.36 -14.67
N ASN A 491 3.44 11.13 -14.31
CA ASN A 491 3.73 10.06 -15.27
C ASN A 491 2.55 9.09 -15.33
N ARG A 492 2.06 8.65 -14.18
CA ARG A 492 0.97 7.66 -14.09
C ARG A 492 -0.43 8.28 -14.18
N SER A 493 -0.53 9.60 -14.07
CA SER A 493 -1.81 10.33 -14.11
C SER A 493 -2.85 9.80 -13.13
N PHE A 494 -2.42 9.23 -12.00
CA PHE A 494 -3.33 8.82 -10.95
C PHE A 494 -4.03 10.05 -10.37
N SER A 495 -5.31 9.95 -10.02
CA SER A 495 -6.11 11.10 -9.58
C SER A 495 -5.53 11.70 -8.30
N PHE A 496 -5.07 12.96 -8.38
CA PHE A 496 -4.50 13.65 -7.22
C PHE A 496 -5.54 13.80 -6.10
N ALA A 497 -6.79 14.08 -6.47
CA ALA A 497 -7.88 14.18 -5.49
C ALA A 497 -8.17 12.85 -4.79
N GLU A 498 -8.08 11.72 -5.51
CA GLU A 498 -8.28 10.41 -4.91
C GLU A 498 -7.10 10.02 -4.03
N PHE A 499 -5.87 10.31 -4.45
CA PHE A 499 -4.69 10.06 -3.63
C PHE A 499 -4.76 10.83 -2.31
N GLN A 500 -5.20 12.09 -2.33
CA GLN A 500 -5.40 12.88 -1.11
C GLN A 500 -6.46 12.26 -0.17
N ARG A 501 -7.52 11.64 -0.72
CA ARG A 501 -8.50 10.89 0.09
C ARG A 501 -7.89 9.63 0.69
N ILE A 502 -7.09 8.90 -0.07
CA ILE A 502 -6.37 7.71 0.42
C ILE A 502 -5.42 8.11 1.55
N GLN A 503 -4.63 9.18 1.38
CA GLN A 503 -3.77 9.74 2.42
C GLN A 503 -4.58 10.07 3.69
N ALA A 504 -5.71 10.76 3.55
CA ALA A 504 -6.56 11.09 4.68
C ALA A 504 -7.07 9.84 5.43
N ARG A 505 -7.52 8.80 4.71
CA ARG A 505 -7.99 7.54 5.31
C ARG A 505 -6.88 6.84 6.10
N VAL A 506 -5.69 6.71 5.50
CA VAL A 506 -4.54 6.09 6.15
C VAL A 506 -4.08 6.88 7.37
N VAL A 507 -4.00 8.21 7.27
CA VAL A 507 -3.62 9.07 8.40
C VAL A 507 -4.61 8.93 9.55
N MET A 508 -5.92 8.95 9.28
CA MET A 508 -6.94 8.76 10.33
C MET A 508 -6.82 7.39 11.01
N ALA A 509 -6.61 6.32 10.25
CA ALA A 509 -6.42 4.98 10.82
C ALA A 509 -5.12 4.87 11.64
N ALA A 510 -4.03 5.45 11.14
CA ALA A 510 -2.77 5.52 11.87
C ALA A 510 -2.93 6.27 13.20
N MET A 511 -3.65 7.40 13.20
CA MET A 511 -4.01 8.12 14.41
C MET A 511 -4.86 7.27 15.36
N GLU A 512 -5.84 6.52 14.84
CA GLU A 512 -6.69 5.64 15.65
C GLU A 512 -5.91 4.52 16.33
N PHE A 513 -4.96 3.87 15.64
CA PHE A 513 -4.19 2.78 16.23
C PHE A 513 -2.88 3.24 16.88
N GLY A 514 -2.54 4.53 16.80
CA GLY A 514 -1.28 5.05 17.33
C GLY A 514 -0.05 4.59 16.54
N ILE A 515 -0.19 4.41 15.23
CA ILE A 515 0.91 4.00 14.36
C ILE A 515 1.76 5.21 13.98
N CYS A 516 3.08 5.09 14.16
CA CYS A 516 4.03 6.14 13.78
C CYS A 516 4.04 6.34 12.27
N MET A 517 4.07 7.61 11.83
CA MET A 517 4.01 8.01 10.42
C MET A 517 5.25 8.83 10.04
N GLY A 518 5.70 8.69 8.79
CA GLY A 518 6.75 9.56 8.21
C GLY A 518 6.30 11.01 8.05
N GLN A 519 7.27 11.92 7.83
CA GLN A 519 7.05 13.38 7.76
C GLN A 519 5.93 13.76 6.79
N GLU A 520 5.89 13.13 5.63
CA GLU A 520 4.94 13.45 4.56
C GLU A 520 3.49 13.22 4.98
N LEU A 521 3.23 12.17 5.77
CA LEU A 521 1.89 11.88 6.28
C LEU A 521 1.55 12.71 7.53
N ARG A 522 2.55 13.09 8.32
CA ARG A 522 2.37 14.05 9.43
C ARG A 522 1.98 15.42 8.90
N ASP A 523 2.63 15.91 7.84
CA ASP A 523 2.28 17.14 7.15
C ASP A 523 0.82 17.09 6.66
N VAL A 524 0.38 15.95 6.12
CA VAL A 524 -1.02 15.75 5.71
C VAL A 524 -1.96 15.81 6.92
N ALA A 525 -1.62 15.19 8.05
CA ALA A 525 -2.45 15.24 9.26
C ALA A 525 -2.69 16.68 9.74
N VAL A 526 -1.62 17.50 9.76
CA VAL A 526 -1.67 18.92 10.13
C VAL A 526 -2.43 19.73 9.07
N ALA A 527 -2.13 19.52 7.79
CA ALA A 527 -2.77 20.26 6.69
C ALA A 527 -4.27 20.01 6.58
N LEU A 528 -4.74 18.81 6.92
CA LEU A 528 -6.16 18.47 6.99
C LEU A 528 -6.85 18.97 8.26
N GLY A 529 -6.09 19.51 9.23
CA GLY A 529 -6.60 19.96 10.52
C GLY A 529 -7.12 18.82 11.40
N LEU A 530 -6.59 17.60 11.21
CA LEU A 530 -6.89 16.46 12.09
C LEU A 530 -6.21 16.63 13.45
N VAL A 531 -5.10 17.37 13.47
CA VAL A 531 -4.29 17.74 14.64
C VAL A 531 -3.82 19.18 14.51
N ASP A 532 -3.65 19.87 15.63
CA ASP A 532 -3.26 21.28 15.67
C ASP A 532 -1.77 21.52 15.38
N SER A 533 -0.92 20.55 15.75
CA SER A 533 0.53 20.59 15.56
C SER A 533 1.11 19.17 15.49
N GLU A 534 2.35 19.05 15.05
CA GLU A 534 3.09 17.78 15.13
C GLU A 534 3.27 17.31 16.57
N ASP A 535 3.48 18.24 17.52
CA ASP A 535 3.59 17.87 18.94
C ASP A 535 2.32 17.19 19.45
N ALA A 536 1.15 17.76 19.11
CA ALA A 536 -0.14 17.18 19.47
C ALA A 536 -0.39 15.84 18.77
N LEU A 537 0.18 15.66 17.57
CA LEU A 537 0.12 14.39 16.85
C LEU A 537 0.92 13.31 17.58
N VAL A 538 2.15 13.60 18.02
CA VAL A 538 2.97 12.64 18.76
C VAL A 538 2.30 12.24 20.06
N GLU A 539 1.83 13.21 20.85
CA GLU A 539 1.10 12.92 22.09
C GLU A 539 -0.11 12.02 21.86
N LEU A 540 -0.89 12.29 20.80
CA LEU A 540 -2.04 11.49 20.43
C LEU A 540 -1.66 10.07 19.99
N LEU A 541 -0.64 9.93 19.13
CA LEU A 541 -0.19 8.63 18.63
C LEU A 541 0.33 7.77 19.77
N THR A 542 1.17 8.34 20.64
CA THR A 542 1.71 7.67 21.82
C THR A 542 0.60 7.24 22.78
N ALA A 543 -0.40 8.09 23.04
CA ALA A 543 -1.53 7.74 23.90
C ALA A 543 -2.38 6.60 23.30
N ASN A 544 -2.75 6.69 22.02
CA ASN A 544 -3.56 5.67 21.36
C ASN A 544 -2.81 4.34 21.24
N PHE A 545 -1.50 4.38 20.99
CA PHE A 545 -0.69 3.16 20.93
C PHE A 545 -0.55 2.49 22.30
N ALA A 546 -0.41 3.29 23.36
CA ALA A 546 -0.44 2.77 24.72
C ALA A 546 -1.74 1.99 24.98
N GLU A 547 -2.91 2.52 24.57
CA GLU A 547 -4.20 1.83 24.68
C GLU A 547 -4.25 0.50 23.90
N VAL A 548 -3.64 0.44 22.72
CA VAL A 548 -3.51 -0.77 21.90
C VAL A 548 -2.64 -1.81 22.63
N CYS A 549 -1.49 -1.41 23.18
CA CYS A 549 -0.58 -2.31 23.90
C CYS A 549 -1.16 -2.88 25.21
N ILE A 550 -1.97 -2.10 25.93
CA ILE A 550 -2.64 -2.58 27.17
C ILE A 550 -3.94 -3.34 26.89
N GLY A 551 -4.34 -3.50 25.62
CA GLY A 551 -5.50 -4.28 25.20
C GLY A 551 -6.85 -3.58 25.39
N LEU A 552 -6.87 -2.24 25.49
CA LEU A 552 -8.11 -1.47 25.45
C LEU A 552 -8.68 -1.36 24.02
N ARG A 553 -7.82 -1.52 23.01
CA ARG A 553 -8.18 -1.62 21.59
C ARG A 553 -7.72 -2.95 21.00
N PRO A 554 -8.33 -3.42 19.89
CA PRO A 554 -7.84 -4.58 19.16
C PRO A 554 -6.37 -4.37 18.77
N ASN A 555 -5.55 -5.38 19.05
CA ASN A 555 -4.13 -5.36 18.72
C ASN A 555 -3.78 -6.70 18.06
N ASP A 556 -3.46 -6.64 16.78
CA ASP A 556 -3.05 -7.75 15.94
C ASP A 556 -1.57 -7.67 15.53
N LEU A 557 -0.83 -6.68 16.05
CA LEU A 557 0.60 -6.54 15.81
C LEU A 557 1.38 -7.60 16.61
N ASP A 558 2.38 -8.21 15.99
CA ASP A 558 3.35 -9.05 16.72
C ASP A 558 4.26 -8.21 17.64
N MET A 559 4.97 -8.88 18.55
CA MET A 559 5.76 -8.20 19.58
C MET A 559 6.94 -7.39 19.01
N GLY A 560 7.56 -7.85 17.92
CA GLY A 560 8.64 -7.13 17.26
C GLY A 560 8.12 -5.86 16.61
N THR A 561 7.03 -5.99 15.85
CA THR A 561 6.33 -4.87 15.21
C THR A 561 5.82 -3.84 16.23
N GLN A 562 5.38 -4.29 17.42
CA GLN A 562 5.00 -3.38 18.51
C GLN A 562 6.19 -2.58 19.04
N TRP A 563 7.35 -3.23 19.22
CA TRP A 563 8.57 -2.56 19.62
C TRP A 563 9.03 -1.55 18.57
N GLU A 564 9.06 -1.92 17.28
CA GLU A 564 9.42 -1.00 16.20
C GLU A 564 8.55 0.26 16.19
N ASN A 565 7.25 0.13 16.43
CA ASN A 565 6.38 1.29 16.51
C ASN A 565 6.67 2.15 17.75
N TRP A 566 6.97 1.54 18.90
CA TRP A 566 7.41 2.26 20.09
C TRP A 566 8.71 3.03 19.86
N ASP A 567 9.71 2.37 19.29
CA ASP A 567 11.01 2.97 18.97
C ASP A 567 10.83 4.16 18.01
N ALA A 568 10.02 4.00 16.97
CA ALA A 568 9.70 5.07 16.04
C ALA A 568 8.96 6.25 16.71
N LEU A 569 8.02 6.00 17.63
CA LEU A 569 7.29 7.06 18.36
C LEU A 569 8.19 7.80 19.35
N LEU A 570 9.05 7.07 20.07
CA LEU A 570 10.00 7.66 21.02
C LEU A 570 11.07 8.47 20.29
N GLY A 571 11.60 7.95 19.18
CA GLY A 571 12.52 8.68 18.31
C GLY A 571 11.90 9.96 17.74
N LEU A 572 10.64 9.91 17.32
CA LEU A 572 9.90 11.09 16.87
C LEU A 572 9.68 12.10 18.01
N GLY A 573 9.37 11.62 19.21
CA GLY A 573 9.29 12.49 20.40
C GLY A 573 10.62 13.17 20.71
N GLU A 574 11.74 12.45 20.62
CA GLU A 574 13.08 13.01 20.80
C GLU A 574 13.42 14.07 19.74
N GLU A 575 13.11 13.79 18.46
CA GLU A 575 13.31 14.72 17.34
C GLU A 575 12.60 16.06 17.57
N LEU A 576 11.36 16.00 18.07
CA LEU A 576 10.55 17.19 18.37
C LEU A 576 10.83 17.79 19.76
N GLY A 577 11.69 17.16 20.57
CA GLY A 577 12.02 17.61 21.93
C GLY A 577 10.89 17.41 22.95
N ILE A 578 10.01 16.45 22.73
CA ILE A 578 8.88 16.09 23.57
C ILE A 578 9.31 14.94 24.49
N PRO A 579 9.44 15.18 25.81
CA PRO A 579 9.84 14.12 26.73
C PRO A 579 8.72 13.08 26.85
N PRO A 580 9.02 11.78 26.70
CA PRO A 580 8.01 10.73 26.84
C PRO A 580 7.55 10.63 28.31
N ASP A 581 6.27 10.30 28.51
CA ASP A 581 5.72 10.03 29.84
C ASP A 581 6.43 8.81 30.47
N PRO A 582 6.83 8.87 31.75
CA PRO A 582 7.43 7.72 32.45
C PRO A 582 6.66 6.41 32.30
N ASP A 583 5.32 6.46 32.32
CA ASP A 583 4.48 5.26 32.18
C ASP A 583 4.56 4.68 30.75
N VAL A 584 4.73 5.54 29.75
CA VAL A 584 4.92 5.15 28.34
C VAL A 584 6.29 4.50 28.16
N VAL A 585 7.34 5.07 28.76
CA VAL A 585 8.68 4.49 28.71
C VAL A 585 8.70 3.10 29.34
N GLU A 586 8.02 2.92 30.47
CA GLU A 586 7.89 1.60 31.10
C GLU A 586 7.17 0.58 30.18
N LEU A 587 6.09 1.00 29.50
CA LEU A 587 5.39 0.15 28.53
C LEU A 587 6.28 -0.22 27.33
N ALA A 588 7.05 0.73 26.79
CA ALA A 588 7.98 0.49 25.70
C ALA A 588 9.11 -0.48 26.14
N GLU A 589 9.66 -0.32 27.35
CA GLU A 589 10.65 -1.24 27.90
C GLU A 589 10.11 -2.66 28.11
N ILE A 590 8.84 -2.78 28.53
CA ILE A 590 8.17 -4.08 28.66
C ILE A 590 8.02 -4.73 27.28
N SER A 591 7.61 -3.97 26.26
CA SER A 591 7.52 -4.45 24.88
C SER A 591 8.89 -4.89 24.34
N LEU A 592 9.95 -4.12 24.58
CA LEU A 592 11.32 -4.47 24.22
C LEU A 592 11.77 -5.78 24.87
N LYS A 593 11.57 -5.93 26.19
CA LYS A 593 11.93 -7.17 26.90
C LYS A 593 11.19 -8.37 26.33
N ARG A 594 9.91 -8.23 26.01
CA ARG A 594 9.12 -9.31 25.39
C ARG A 594 9.60 -9.67 23.99
N ALA A 595 9.96 -8.67 23.18
CA ALA A 595 10.53 -8.88 21.85
C ALA A 595 11.90 -9.57 21.94
N GLN A 596 12.76 -9.16 22.88
CA GLN A 596 14.05 -9.80 23.14
C GLN A 596 13.91 -11.23 23.66
N GLU A 597 13.02 -11.48 24.62
CA GLU A 597 12.74 -12.83 25.12
C GLU A 597 12.24 -13.74 23.98
N LEU A 598 11.44 -13.22 23.05
CA LEU A 598 10.98 -13.98 21.88
C LEU A 598 12.15 -14.28 20.92
N ALA A 599 12.99 -13.29 20.62
CA ALA A 599 14.16 -13.45 19.76
C ALA A 599 15.18 -14.43 20.37
N GLU A 600 15.46 -14.33 21.67
CA GLU A 600 16.33 -15.26 22.41
C GLU A 600 15.75 -16.68 22.42
N LEU A 601 14.43 -16.84 22.55
CA LEU A 601 13.77 -18.15 22.45
C LEU A 601 13.79 -18.72 21.03
N GLU A 602 13.83 -17.87 20.00
CA GLU A 602 14.00 -18.29 18.61
C GLU A 602 15.46 -18.68 18.32
N GLU A 603 16.44 -17.94 18.85
CA GLU A 603 17.87 -18.28 18.79
C GLU A 603 18.19 -19.55 19.59
N ASP A 604 17.66 -19.72 20.80
CA ASP A 604 17.84 -20.92 21.63
C ASP A 604 17.22 -22.16 20.98
N LYS A 605 16.10 -21.99 20.25
CA LYS A 605 15.51 -23.05 19.41
C LYS A 605 16.36 -23.36 18.18
N ALA A 606 17.08 -22.38 17.64
CA ALA A 606 18.03 -22.58 16.54
C ALA A 606 19.32 -23.28 16.99
N GLU A 607 19.81 -22.99 18.21
CA GLU A 607 21.05 -23.59 18.75
C GLU A 607 20.84 -24.98 19.40
N GLN A 608 19.68 -25.25 20.01
CA GLN A 608 19.33 -26.55 20.57
C GLN A 608 18.61 -27.40 19.52
N GLY A 609 19.35 -28.06 18.64
CA GLY A 609 18.79 -28.93 17.61
C GLY A 609 17.80 -29.99 18.13
N ALA A 610 16.51 -29.65 18.20
CA ALA A 610 15.31 -30.49 18.23
C ALA A 610 14.03 -29.62 18.19
N PRO A 611 12.91 -30.20 17.72
CA PRO A 611 12.22 -29.81 16.50
C PRO A 611 11.52 -28.43 16.58
N THR A 612 11.76 -27.62 15.56
CA THR A 612 11.06 -26.37 15.26
C THR A 612 9.55 -26.60 15.10
N PRO A 613 8.66 -25.76 15.70
CA PRO A 613 7.34 -25.57 15.13
C PRO A 613 7.53 -24.96 13.74
N PRO A 614 6.74 -25.32 12.71
CA PRO A 614 6.90 -24.76 11.39
C PRO A 614 6.36 -23.33 11.43
N THR A 615 7.25 -22.39 11.76
CA THR A 615 7.30 -21.14 11.02
C THR A 615 7.53 -21.55 9.58
N THR A 616 6.65 -21.10 8.70
CA THR A 616 6.78 -21.29 7.27
C THR A 616 8.08 -20.62 6.86
N GLU A 617 9.19 -21.36 6.89
CA GLU A 617 10.34 -21.06 6.06
C GLU A 617 9.76 -20.92 4.66
N GLN A 618 9.61 -19.68 4.20
CA GLN A 618 9.40 -19.38 2.81
C GLN A 618 10.61 -19.95 2.11
N THR A 619 10.46 -21.20 1.71
CA THR A 619 11.37 -21.87 0.79
C THR A 619 11.29 -21.06 -0.48
N LEU A 620 12.30 -20.22 -0.70
CA LEU A 620 12.44 -19.35 -1.86
C LEU A 620 12.50 -20.24 -3.11
N ILE A 621 11.32 -20.45 -3.70
CA ILE A 621 11.13 -21.14 -4.96
C ILE A 621 10.86 -20.06 -5.98
N VAL A 622 11.83 -19.84 -6.86
CA VAL A 622 11.78 -18.83 -7.90
C VAL A 622 10.96 -19.37 -9.07
N ALA A 623 9.92 -18.64 -9.45
CA ALA A 623 9.18 -18.90 -10.68
C ALA A 623 9.94 -18.28 -11.86
N LYS A 624 10.54 -19.11 -12.72
CA LYS A 624 11.23 -18.67 -13.94
C LYS A 624 10.38 -19.02 -15.16
N ARG A 625 10.06 -18.02 -15.98
CA ARG A 625 9.36 -18.25 -17.25
C ARG A 625 10.37 -18.51 -18.36
N SER A 626 10.27 -19.65 -19.06
CA SER A 626 11.07 -19.89 -20.25
C SER A 626 10.64 -18.97 -21.38
N GLU A 627 11.63 -18.34 -22.03
CA GLU A 627 11.41 -17.46 -23.19
C GLU A 627 10.99 -18.27 -24.44
N SER A 628 11.45 -19.51 -24.57
CA SER A 628 11.19 -20.36 -25.74
C SER A 628 9.83 -21.06 -25.70
N THR A 629 9.41 -21.59 -24.53
CA THR A 629 8.14 -22.32 -24.39
C THR A 629 7.03 -21.46 -23.79
N GLY A 630 7.37 -20.35 -23.14
CA GLY A 630 6.43 -19.49 -22.41
C GLY A 630 5.90 -20.10 -21.12
N VAL A 631 6.36 -21.31 -20.74
CA VAL A 631 5.97 -22.08 -19.55
C VAL A 631 6.72 -21.55 -18.34
N THR A 632 6.04 -21.53 -17.18
CA THR A 632 6.63 -21.13 -15.90
C THR A 632 7.12 -22.37 -15.18
N TYR A 633 8.43 -22.44 -14.98
CA TYR A 633 9.11 -23.47 -14.21
C TYR A 633 9.38 -22.95 -12.79
N PHE A 634 9.38 -23.83 -11.81
CA PHE A 634 9.61 -23.50 -10.41
C PHE A 634 10.92 -24.11 -9.97
N LEU A 635 11.86 -23.33 -9.43
CA LEU A 635 13.18 -23.82 -9.03
C LEU A 635 13.57 -23.36 -7.63
N PRO A 636 14.33 -24.17 -6.86
CA PRO A 636 15.03 -23.68 -5.69
C PRO A 636 16.01 -22.56 -6.06
N GLU A 637 16.23 -21.60 -5.15
CA GLU A 637 17.09 -20.42 -5.37
C GLU A 637 18.53 -20.77 -5.78
N ASP A 638 19.07 -21.89 -5.28
CA ASP A 638 20.40 -22.40 -5.61
C ASP A 638 20.51 -23.12 -6.96
N SER A 639 19.44 -23.16 -7.78
CA SER A 639 19.50 -23.81 -9.10
C SER A 639 20.38 -23.02 -10.07
N VAL A 640 21.53 -23.61 -10.40
CA VAL A 640 22.64 -23.03 -11.17
C VAL A 640 22.40 -23.03 -12.69
N MET A 641 21.28 -23.57 -13.17
CA MET A 641 21.05 -23.82 -14.61
C MET A 641 20.26 -22.69 -15.29
N ASP A 642 20.94 -21.96 -16.18
CA ASP A 642 20.36 -20.92 -17.05
C ASP A 642 19.79 -21.47 -18.39
N SER A 643 19.57 -22.78 -18.55
CA SER A 643 19.13 -23.31 -19.86
C SER A 643 18.06 -24.40 -19.81
N PHE A 644 16.83 -24.04 -19.43
CA PHE A 644 15.65 -24.81 -19.84
C PHE A 644 15.58 -25.00 -21.36
N ASP A 645 16.07 -24.02 -22.11
CA ASP A 645 16.09 -24.05 -23.57
C ASP A 645 16.97 -25.18 -24.12
N ASP A 646 18.07 -25.54 -23.46
CA ASP A 646 18.90 -26.68 -23.87
C ASP A 646 18.18 -28.02 -23.62
N MET A 647 17.50 -28.15 -22.48
CA MET A 647 16.76 -29.37 -22.11
C MET A 647 15.50 -29.61 -22.95
N THR A 648 14.86 -28.55 -23.47
CA THR A 648 13.69 -28.71 -24.36
C THR A 648 14.02 -29.50 -25.64
N SER A 649 15.29 -29.44 -26.07
CA SER A 649 15.80 -30.16 -27.25
C SER A 649 16.11 -31.64 -27.00
N MET A 650 16.19 -32.09 -25.74
CA MET A 650 16.57 -33.45 -25.36
C MET A 650 15.46 -34.48 -25.62
N THR A 651 15.84 -35.76 -25.77
CA THR A 651 14.91 -36.87 -25.96
C THR A 651 14.24 -37.28 -24.65
N ARG A 652 13.16 -38.06 -24.72
CA ARG A 652 12.46 -38.56 -23.53
C ARG A 652 13.39 -39.42 -22.68
N GLU A 653 14.14 -40.31 -23.32
CA GLU A 653 15.04 -41.25 -22.67
C GLU A 653 16.20 -40.53 -21.97
N ASP A 654 16.73 -39.46 -22.57
CA ASP A 654 17.81 -38.66 -21.96
C ASP A 654 17.29 -37.88 -20.74
N LEU A 655 16.08 -37.32 -20.81
CA LEU A 655 15.46 -36.62 -19.69
C LEU A 655 15.07 -37.59 -18.55
N GLU A 656 14.58 -38.79 -18.87
CA GLU A 656 14.31 -39.84 -17.87
C GLU A 656 15.61 -40.29 -17.17
N LEU A 657 16.76 -40.29 -17.86
CA LEU A 657 18.05 -40.56 -17.26
C LEU A 657 18.46 -39.44 -16.28
N MET A 658 18.21 -38.18 -16.64
CA MET A 658 18.52 -37.00 -15.81
C MET A 658 17.69 -36.92 -14.53
N LEU A 659 16.55 -37.63 -14.41
CA LEU A 659 15.82 -37.73 -13.13
C LEU A 659 16.67 -38.30 -11.99
N ASN A 660 17.76 -39.01 -12.31
CA ASN A 660 18.68 -39.55 -11.31
C ASN A 660 19.86 -38.60 -11.00
N ASP A 661 20.02 -37.50 -11.74
CA ASP A 661 21.11 -36.53 -11.56
C ASP A 661 20.76 -35.51 -10.47
N PRO A 662 21.55 -35.38 -9.38
CA PRO A 662 21.35 -34.37 -8.34
C PRO A 662 21.24 -32.93 -8.84
N ASN A 663 21.89 -32.58 -9.94
CA ASN A 663 22.01 -31.18 -10.36
C ASN A 663 20.94 -30.73 -11.39
N GLY A 664 20.06 -31.63 -11.84
CA GLY A 664 19.11 -31.32 -12.91
C GLY A 664 17.81 -32.12 -12.90
N ARG A 665 17.53 -32.86 -11.82
CA ARG A 665 16.37 -33.77 -11.75
C ARG A 665 15.03 -33.06 -11.75
N VAL A 666 14.93 -31.89 -11.12
CA VAL A 666 13.66 -31.14 -11.03
C VAL A 666 13.37 -30.45 -12.36
N GLU A 667 14.38 -29.89 -12.98
CA GLU A 667 14.34 -29.31 -14.30
C GLU A 667 13.90 -30.38 -15.32
N ALA A 668 14.55 -31.54 -15.31
CA ALA A 668 14.19 -32.68 -16.15
C ALA A 668 12.76 -33.17 -15.89
N ALA A 669 12.34 -33.25 -14.62
CA ALA A 669 10.98 -33.62 -14.24
C ALA A 669 9.93 -32.66 -14.80
N GLN A 670 10.14 -31.36 -14.68
CA GLN A 670 9.19 -30.36 -15.19
C GLN A 670 9.16 -30.32 -16.71
N VAL A 671 10.31 -30.43 -17.39
CA VAL A 671 10.40 -30.52 -18.85
C VAL A 671 9.74 -31.79 -19.37
N LEU A 672 9.91 -32.94 -18.69
CA LEU A 672 9.23 -34.18 -19.04
C LEU A 672 7.71 -34.01 -19.00
N ILE A 673 7.19 -33.48 -17.90
CA ILE A 673 5.74 -33.27 -17.72
C ILE A 673 5.21 -32.30 -18.78
N ASP A 674 5.93 -31.21 -19.06
CA ASP A 674 5.50 -30.21 -20.04
C ASP A 674 5.46 -30.78 -21.47
N LYS A 675 6.50 -31.54 -21.86
CA LYS A 675 6.67 -32.06 -23.23
C LYS A 675 5.85 -33.31 -23.52
N PHE A 676 5.72 -34.21 -22.54
CA PHE A 676 5.13 -35.54 -22.75
C PHE A 676 3.81 -35.76 -22.02
N GLY A 677 3.46 -34.94 -21.03
CA GLY A 677 2.16 -34.99 -20.34
C GLY A 677 1.95 -36.22 -19.46
N ALA A 678 0.72 -36.74 -19.43
CA ALA A 678 0.30 -37.80 -18.50
C ALA A 678 1.17 -39.09 -18.53
N PRO A 679 1.64 -39.60 -19.69
CA PRO A 679 2.44 -40.83 -19.76
C PRO A 679 3.78 -40.82 -19.01
N VAL A 680 4.29 -39.66 -18.59
CA VAL A 680 5.54 -39.56 -17.82
C VAL A 680 5.30 -39.25 -16.34
N ILE A 681 4.08 -38.84 -15.94
CA ILE A 681 3.81 -38.35 -14.59
C ILE A 681 4.12 -39.40 -13.52
N GLY A 682 3.79 -40.67 -13.77
CA GLY A 682 4.09 -41.75 -12.83
C GLY A 682 5.59 -41.92 -12.59
N GLY A 683 6.39 -41.96 -13.66
CA GLY A 683 7.85 -42.10 -13.54
C GLY A 683 8.52 -40.88 -12.90
N VAL A 684 7.99 -39.68 -13.16
CA VAL A 684 8.46 -38.44 -12.51
C VAL A 684 8.11 -38.43 -11.02
N LEU A 685 6.90 -38.85 -10.67
CA LEU A 685 6.47 -38.95 -9.26
C LEU A 685 7.24 -40.02 -8.51
N ASP A 686 7.54 -41.17 -9.12
CA ASP A 686 8.40 -42.19 -8.51
C ASP A 686 9.80 -41.63 -8.20
N ALA A 687 10.35 -40.80 -9.09
CA ALA A 687 11.66 -40.17 -8.90
C ALA A 687 11.72 -39.16 -7.74
N THR A 688 10.57 -38.70 -7.21
CA THR A 688 10.51 -37.80 -6.04
C THR A 688 11.06 -38.42 -4.76
N GLU A 689 11.18 -39.74 -4.69
CA GLU A 689 11.84 -40.42 -3.56
C GLU A 689 13.29 -39.96 -3.38
N ASN A 690 13.95 -39.60 -4.47
CA ASN A 690 15.33 -39.12 -4.44
C ASN A 690 15.41 -37.60 -4.31
N MET A 691 14.31 -36.86 -4.42
CA MET A 691 14.30 -35.40 -4.35
C MET A 691 14.41 -34.90 -2.91
N ASN A 692 15.10 -33.78 -2.72
CA ASN A 692 15.07 -33.06 -1.46
C ASN A 692 13.72 -32.33 -1.28
N GLU A 693 13.52 -31.74 -0.11
CA GLU A 693 12.26 -31.08 0.23
C GLU A 693 11.93 -29.91 -0.73
N GLN A 694 12.89 -29.05 -1.05
CA GLN A 694 12.70 -27.90 -1.93
C GLN A 694 12.38 -28.33 -3.36
N GLU A 695 13.07 -29.36 -3.85
CA GLU A 695 12.85 -29.98 -5.15
C GLU A 695 11.42 -30.55 -5.27
N ALA A 696 10.95 -31.24 -4.21
CA ALA A 696 9.59 -31.76 -4.16
C ALA A 696 8.53 -30.65 -4.15
N VAL A 697 8.74 -29.56 -3.40
CA VAL A 697 7.82 -28.40 -3.40
C VAL A 697 7.78 -27.72 -4.76
N ALA A 698 8.94 -27.51 -5.38
CA ALA A 698 9.05 -26.92 -6.72
C ALA A 698 8.28 -27.75 -7.76
N LEU A 699 8.46 -29.07 -7.74
CA LEU A 699 7.70 -29.98 -8.59
C LEU A 699 6.19 -29.96 -8.26
N ALA A 700 5.80 -29.90 -6.98
CA ALA A 700 4.40 -29.83 -6.59
C ALA A 700 3.68 -28.58 -7.13
N LYS A 701 4.31 -27.40 -7.02
CA LYS A 701 3.79 -26.15 -7.61
C LYS A 701 3.65 -26.30 -9.13
N PHE A 702 4.62 -26.91 -9.80
CA PHE A 702 4.54 -27.14 -11.24
C PHE A 702 3.40 -28.08 -11.63
N VAL A 703 3.29 -29.24 -10.96
CA VAL A 703 2.25 -30.25 -11.23
C VAL A 703 0.86 -29.67 -10.96
N GLU A 704 0.70 -28.82 -9.94
CA GLU A 704 -0.54 -28.11 -9.65
C GLU A 704 -1.04 -27.30 -10.87
N THR A 705 -0.15 -26.56 -11.54
CA THR A 705 -0.52 -25.78 -12.73
C THR A 705 -1.02 -26.63 -13.90
N LYS A 706 -0.72 -27.95 -13.89
CA LYS A 706 -1.11 -28.91 -14.93
C LYS A 706 -2.11 -29.97 -14.43
N ALA A 707 -2.58 -29.87 -13.18
CA ALA A 707 -3.32 -30.93 -12.48
C ALA A 707 -4.60 -31.37 -13.20
N GLY A 708 -5.28 -30.45 -13.90
CA GLY A 708 -6.53 -30.74 -14.63
C GLY A 708 -6.38 -31.80 -15.73
N GLY A 709 -5.16 -32.03 -16.25
CA GLY A 709 -4.88 -33.08 -17.24
C GLY A 709 -4.48 -34.43 -16.64
N PHE A 710 -4.21 -34.50 -15.32
CA PHE A 710 -3.55 -35.64 -14.67
C PHE A 710 -4.34 -36.23 -13.49
N GLU A 711 -5.57 -35.77 -13.22
CA GLU A 711 -6.34 -36.17 -12.03
C GLU A 711 -6.37 -37.70 -11.79
N GLY A 712 -6.62 -38.49 -12.84
CA GLY A 712 -6.67 -39.96 -12.71
C GLY A 712 -5.33 -40.60 -12.36
N ASP A 713 -4.24 -40.11 -12.94
CA ASP A 713 -2.89 -40.61 -12.66
C ASP A 713 -2.40 -40.15 -11.28
N LEU A 714 -2.73 -38.92 -10.87
CA LEU A 714 -2.43 -38.39 -9.53
C LEU A 714 -3.17 -39.19 -8.45
N VAL A 715 -4.45 -39.52 -8.64
CA VAL A 715 -5.20 -40.37 -7.70
C VAL A 715 -4.57 -41.75 -7.58
N LYS A 716 -4.15 -42.34 -8.71
CA LYS A 716 -3.45 -43.63 -8.70
C LYS A 716 -2.12 -43.55 -7.95
N CYS A 717 -1.36 -42.46 -8.10
CA CYS A 717 -0.14 -42.22 -7.34
C CYS A 717 -0.40 -42.07 -5.83
N VAL A 718 -1.52 -41.49 -5.42
CA VAL A 718 -1.90 -41.46 -3.99
C VAL A 718 -2.21 -42.87 -3.46
N GLU A 719 -2.76 -43.75 -4.29
CA GLU A 719 -3.08 -45.13 -3.91
C GLU A 719 -1.84 -46.02 -3.80
N GLU A 720 -0.90 -45.91 -4.76
CA GLU A 720 0.20 -46.87 -4.96
C GLU A 720 1.61 -46.28 -4.69
N GLY A 721 1.76 -44.96 -4.59
CA GLY A 721 3.04 -44.27 -4.55
C GLY A 721 3.71 -44.22 -3.17
N ASN A 722 4.97 -43.77 -3.17
CA ASN A 722 5.76 -43.50 -1.96
C ASN A 722 5.32 -42.19 -1.26
N SER A 723 5.81 -41.93 -0.05
CA SER A 723 5.40 -40.76 0.75
C SER A 723 5.62 -39.41 0.05
N SER A 724 6.73 -39.25 -0.67
CA SER A 724 7.03 -38.00 -1.41
C SER A 724 6.10 -37.82 -2.61
N ALA A 725 5.87 -38.89 -3.37
CA ALA A 725 4.97 -38.92 -4.51
C ALA A 725 3.51 -38.65 -4.10
N VAL A 726 3.08 -39.26 -2.99
CA VAL A 726 1.77 -39.05 -2.38
C VAL A 726 1.59 -37.58 -1.99
N TRP A 727 2.61 -36.95 -1.39
CA TRP A 727 2.53 -35.54 -1.02
C TRP A 727 2.42 -34.61 -2.23
N VAL A 728 3.27 -34.80 -3.25
CA VAL A 728 3.23 -33.99 -4.50
C VAL A 728 1.88 -34.15 -5.20
N ALA A 729 1.36 -35.37 -5.29
CA ALA A 729 0.04 -35.64 -5.87
C ALA A 729 -1.09 -35.03 -5.02
N ALA A 730 -1.01 -35.14 -3.69
CA ALA A 730 -1.98 -34.53 -2.78
C ALA A 730 -2.02 -33.01 -2.92
N HIS A 731 -0.88 -32.34 -3.07
CA HIS A 731 -0.78 -30.89 -3.27
C HIS A 731 -1.50 -30.46 -4.55
N ALA A 732 -1.20 -31.12 -5.68
CA ALA A 732 -1.85 -30.82 -6.95
C ALA A 732 -3.36 -31.09 -6.93
N LEU A 733 -3.79 -32.19 -6.29
CA LEU A 733 -5.20 -32.55 -6.16
C LEU A 733 -5.98 -31.59 -5.25
N ALA A 734 -5.32 -31.07 -4.19
CA ALA A 734 -5.86 -30.06 -3.29
C ALA A 734 -6.04 -28.71 -3.98
N GLY A 735 -5.04 -28.25 -4.75
CA GLY A 735 -5.13 -27.03 -5.56
C GLY A 735 -6.30 -27.04 -6.54
N MET A 736 -6.53 -28.18 -7.22
CA MET A 736 -7.70 -28.35 -8.10
C MET A 736 -9.01 -28.69 -7.37
N ARG A 737 -8.98 -28.86 -6.05
CA ARG A 737 -10.11 -29.24 -5.18
C ARG A 737 -10.88 -30.47 -5.67
N SER A 738 -10.16 -31.52 -6.10
CA SER A 738 -10.75 -32.76 -6.63
C SER A 738 -11.55 -33.54 -5.56
N ALA A 739 -12.86 -33.67 -5.76
CA ALA A 739 -13.71 -34.44 -4.85
C ALA A 739 -13.46 -35.95 -4.93
N SER A 740 -13.01 -36.44 -6.08
CA SER A 740 -12.82 -37.87 -6.36
C SER A 740 -11.63 -38.43 -5.59
N ALA A 741 -10.63 -37.60 -5.32
CA ALA A 741 -9.40 -37.94 -4.60
C ALA A 741 -9.56 -38.05 -3.08
N ILE A 742 -10.57 -37.40 -2.49
CA ILE A 742 -10.73 -37.31 -1.03
C ILE A 742 -10.65 -38.68 -0.30
N PRO A 743 -11.29 -39.76 -0.77
CA PRO A 743 -11.17 -41.06 -0.12
C PRO A 743 -9.75 -41.62 -0.16
N ALA A 744 -9.07 -41.56 -1.31
CA ALA A 744 -7.71 -42.05 -1.48
C ALA A 744 -6.71 -41.26 -0.61
N LEU A 745 -6.88 -39.94 -0.55
CA LEU A 745 -6.06 -39.04 0.27
C LEU A 745 -6.22 -39.30 1.78
N LEU A 746 -7.45 -39.56 2.25
CA LEU A 746 -7.69 -39.90 3.65
C LEU A 746 -7.16 -41.30 4.00
N ASP A 747 -7.28 -42.26 3.09
CA ASP A 747 -6.71 -43.59 3.29
C ASP A 747 -5.17 -43.55 3.28
N ALA A 748 -4.55 -42.67 2.47
CA ALA A 748 -3.10 -42.44 2.46
C ALA A 748 -2.61 -41.76 3.74
N LEU A 749 -3.31 -40.73 4.23
CA LEU A 749 -3.04 -40.08 5.52
C LEU A 749 -3.15 -41.07 6.69
N GLY A 750 -4.03 -42.06 6.59
CA GLY A 750 -4.22 -43.09 7.61
C GLY A 750 -3.22 -44.25 7.56
N ASP A 751 -2.32 -44.29 6.57
CA ASP A 751 -1.37 -45.38 6.32
C ASP A 751 0.06 -44.95 6.63
N GLU A 752 0.69 -45.61 7.60
CA GLU A 752 2.02 -45.27 8.11
C GLU A 752 3.11 -45.28 7.03
N ASN A 753 2.95 -46.08 5.96
CA ASN A 753 3.95 -46.17 4.89
C ASN A 753 3.77 -45.09 3.81
N ARG A 754 2.58 -44.48 3.72
CA ARG A 754 2.22 -43.52 2.66
C ARG A 754 2.05 -42.10 3.16
N GLN A 755 1.74 -41.91 4.44
CA GLN A 755 1.49 -40.60 5.03
C GLN A 755 2.71 -39.67 5.02
N GLY A 756 3.94 -40.22 5.02
CA GLY A 756 5.17 -39.43 5.11
C GLY A 756 5.18 -38.50 6.32
N ASP A 757 5.46 -37.22 6.08
CA ASP A 757 5.20 -36.18 7.06
C ASP A 757 3.70 -35.92 7.19
N VAL A 758 3.15 -36.47 8.27
CA VAL A 758 1.72 -36.39 8.63
C VAL A 758 1.22 -34.95 8.71
N ARG A 759 2.03 -34.03 9.25
CA ARG A 759 1.63 -32.64 9.46
C ARG A 759 1.52 -31.91 8.13
N ARG A 760 2.52 -32.10 7.27
CA ARG A 760 2.58 -31.50 5.92
C ARG A 760 1.44 -32.00 5.03
N LEU A 761 1.16 -33.31 5.05
CA LEU A 761 0.03 -33.89 4.33
C LEU A 761 -1.31 -33.41 4.90
N ALA A 762 -1.46 -33.33 6.23
CA ALA A 762 -2.65 -32.81 6.88
C ALA A 762 -2.94 -31.33 6.52
N GLN A 763 -1.92 -30.47 6.50
CA GLN A 763 -2.05 -29.07 6.07
C GLN A 763 -2.49 -28.96 4.62
N THR A 764 -1.91 -29.78 3.74
CA THR A 764 -2.28 -29.83 2.32
C THR A 764 -3.75 -30.23 2.16
N LEU A 765 -4.20 -31.25 2.90
CA LEU A 765 -5.59 -31.71 2.88
C LEU A 765 -6.58 -30.72 3.52
N ALA A 766 -6.12 -29.85 4.42
CA ALA A 766 -6.96 -28.81 5.01
C ALA A 766 -7.46 -27.79 3.97
N GLN A 767 -6.77 -27.62 2.84
CA GLN A 767 -7.20 -26.77 1.72
C GLN A 767 -8.54 -27.20 1.10
N TYR A 768 -8.95 -28.46 1.28
CA TYR A 768 -10.29 -28.92 0.87
C TYR A 768 -11.42 -28.33 1.71
N GLY A 769 -11.10 -27.79 2.89
CA GLY A 769 -12.03 -27.17 3.82
C GLY A 769 -13.15 -28.11 4.27
N GLU A 770 -14.38 -27.59 4.38
CA GLU A 770 -15.54 -28.38 4.83
C GLU A 770 -15.83 -29.61 3.97
N ARG A 771 -15.37 -29.66 2.72
CA ARG A 771 -15.64 -30.77 1.79
C ARG A 771 -15.03 -32.09 2.24
N ILE A 772 -13.92 -32.04 3.00
CA ILE A 772 -13.27 -33.24 3.52
C ILE A 772 -13.98 -33.78 4.77
N LEU A 773 -14.71 -32.94 5.52
CA LEU A 773 -15.30 -33.28 6.81
C LEU A 773 -16.23 -34.51 6.78
N PRO A 774 -17.15 -34.69 5.82
CA PRO A 774 -18.01 -35.87 5.79
C PRO A 774 -17.25 -37.18 5.62
N SER A 775 -16.14 -37.17 4.89
CA SER A 775 -15.30 -38.34 4.65
C SER A 775 -14.34 -38.58 5.82
N LEU A 776 -13.72 -37.52 6.35
CA LEU A 776 -12.88 -37.56 7.55
C LEU A 776 -13.65 -38.06 8.77
N THR A 777 -14.87 -37.57 8.97
CA THR A 777 -15.76 -38.02 10.05
C THR A 777 -16.08 -39.51 9.95
N ARG A 778 -16.23 -40.04 8.72
CA ARG A 778 -16.43 -41.47 8.49
C ARG A 778 -15.15 -42.26 8.77
N ALA A 779 -14.00 -41.76 8.33
CA ALA A 779 -12.69 -42.37 8.58
C ALA A 779 -12.38 -42.45 10.09
N ILE A 780 -12.57 -41.37 10.84
CA ILE A 780 -12.38 -41.34 12.31
C ILE A 780 -13.32 -42.32 13.02
N LYS A 781 -14.56 -42.47 12.56
CA LYS A 781 -15.50 -43.48 13.12
C LYS A 781 -15.10 -44.91 12.80
N ARG A 782 -14.47 -45.16 11.64
CA ARG A 782 -14.05 -46.48 11.16
C ARG A 782 -12.75 -46.93 11.84
N ASP A 783 -11.75 -46.04 11.84
CA ASP A 783 -10.36 -46.38 12.17
C ASP A 783 -9.92 -45.80 13.53
N GLY A 784 -10.79 -45.03 14.20
CA GLY A 784 -10.49 -44.34 15.45
C GLY A 784 -9.88 -42.95 15.25
N GLY A 785 -9.69 -42.21 16.34
CA GLY A 785 -8.97 -40.93 16.35
C GLY A 785 -7.46 -41.14 16.21
N LYS A 786 -7.02 -41.68 15.07
CA LYS A 786 -5.59 -41.77 14.76
C LYS A 786 -4.94 -40.38 14.83
N GLU A 787 -3.68 -40.34 15.22
CA GLU A 787 -2.88 -39.12 15.30
C GLU A 787 -2.97 -38.30 14.00
N ALA A 788 -2.86 -38.95 12.84
CA ALA A 788 -2.95 -38.28 11.55
C ALA A 788 -4.29 -37.57 11.29
N TYR A 789 -5.41 -38.14 11.77
CA TYR A 789 -6.72 -37.48 11.66
C TYR A 789 -6.88 -36.34 12.66
N THR A 790 -6.27 -36.45 13.85
CA THR A 790 -6.26 -35.32 14.81
C THR A 790 -5.43 -34.15 14.29
N GLU A 791 -4.33 -34.43 13.59
CA GLU A 791 -3.49 -33.43 12.94
C GLU A 791 -4.26 -32.69 11.83
N LEU A 792 -4.98 -33.44 10.99
CA LEU A 792 -5.86 -32.86 9.98
C LEU A 792 -7.02 -32.06 10.58
N LEU A 793 -7.60 -32.50 11.69
CA LEU A 793 -8.62 -31.72 12.39
C LEU A 793 -8.07 -30.41 12.97
N ALA A 794 -6.84 -30.42 13.47
CA ALA A 794 -6.16 -29.21 13.93
C ALA A 794 -5.88 -28.25 12.77
N ALA A 795 -5.37 -28.75 11.65
CA ALA A 795 -5.13 -27.96 10.43
C ALA A 795 -6.44 -27.44 9.80
N LEU A 796 -7.55 -28.17 9.89
CA LEU A 796 -8.84 -27.69 9.43
C LEU A 796 -9.42 -26.58 10.30
N GLU A 797 -9.12 -26.55 11.60
CA GLU A 797 -9.54 -25.45 12.48
C GLU A 797 -8.80 -24.15 12.16
N THR A 798 -7.54 -24.23 11.74
CA THR A 798 -6.77 -23.03 11.36
C THR A 798 -7.29 -22.43 10.06
N VAL A 799 -7.66 -23.25 9.08
CA VAL A 799 -8.25 -22.78 7.81
C VAL A 799 -9.74 -22.43 7.96
N HIS A 800 -10.47 -23.15 8.81
CA HIS A 800 -11.90 -22.96 9.07
C HIS A 800 -12.23 -22.99 10.57
N PRO A 801 -12.19 -21.81 11.24
CA PRO A 801 -12.50 -21.69 12.66
C PRO A 801 -13.91 -22.18 13.01
N GLY A 802 -14.03 -22.92 14.11
CA GLY A 802 -15.31 -23.46 14.60
C GLY A 802 -15.58 -24.92 14.25
N THR A 803 -14.75 -25.55 13.42
CA THR A 803 -14.81 -26.97 13.05
C THR A 803 -14.77 -27.88 14.29
N LEU A 804 -13.80 -27.68 15.18
CA LEU A 804 -13.63 -28.43 16.43
C LEU A 804 -14.77 -28.14 17.42
N SER A 805 -15.30 -26.92 17.43
CA SER A 805 -16.46 -26.55 18.26
C SER A 805 -17.71 -27.34 17.86
N ASN A 806 -17.93 -27.48 16.56
CA ASN A 806 -19.05 -28.25 16.03
C ASN A 806 -18.87 -29.76 16.29
N LEU A 807 -17.68 -30.31 16.06
CA LEU A 807 -17.39 -31.72 16.32
C LEU A 807 -17.42 -32.10 17.81
N SER A 808 -17.07 -31.18 18.71
CA SER A 808 -17.17 -31.38 20.16
C SER A 808 -18.62 -31.58 20.66
N LYS A 809 -19.61 -31.16 19.86
CA LYS A 809 -21.05 -31.33 20.13
C LYS A 809 -21.64 -32.57 19.46
N ASP A 810 -20.85 -33.36 18.73
CA ASP A 810 -21.34 -34.56 18.03
C ASP A 810 -21.76 -35.67 19.00
N ARG A 811 -22.73 -36.50 18.58
CA ARG A 811 -23.23 -37.64 19.38
C ARG A 811 -22.18 -38.74 19.56
N SER A 812 -21.22 -38.87 18.64
CA SER A 812 -20.16 -39.86 18.70
C SER A 812 -19.11 -39.50 19.76
N LYS A 813 -18.82 -40.43 20.67
CA LYS A 813 -17.75 -40.25 21.66
C LYS A 813 -16.38 -40.12 20.97
N VAL A 814 -16.11 -40.94 19.94
CA VAL A 814 -14.81 -40.98 19.24
C VAL A 814 -14.50 -39.66 18.55
N LEU A 815 -15.51 -38.98 17.97
CA LEU A 815 -15.31 -37.66 17.36
C LEU A 815 -15.07 -36.56 18.39
N ARG A 816 -15.79 -36.62 19.51
CA ARG A 816 -15.59 -35.65 20.60
C ARG A 816 -14.21 -35.76 21.23
N ASP A 817 -13.73 -37.00 21.39
CA ASP A 817 -12.37 -37.25 21.88
C ASP A 817 -11.35 -36.76 20.85
N ALA A 818 -11.46 -37.13 19.56
CA ALA A 818 -10.56 -36.63 18.51
C ALA A 818 -10.55 -35.10 18.38
N ALA A 819 -11.69 -34.43 18.53
CA ALA A 819 -11.78 -32.97 18.50
C ALA A 819 -11.18 -32.31 19.75
N ARG A 820 -11.20 -32.98 20.92
CA ARG A 820 -10.50 -32.51 22.11
C ARG A 820 -8.99 -32.68 21.95
N ASP A 821 -8.55 -33.85 21.51
CA ASP A 821 -7.14 -34.16 21.34
C ASP A 821 -6.50 -33.23 20.27
N ALA A 822 -7.23 -32.90 19.19
CA ALA A 822 -6.81 -31.91 18.20
C ALA A 822 -6.71 -30.47 18.76
N ARG A 823 -7.55 -30.11 19.75
CA ARG A 823 -7.44 -28.80 20.43
C ARG A 823 -6.24 -28.75 21.36
N GLU A 824 -5.96 -29.83 22.07
CA GLU A 824 -4.82 -29.92 22.98
C GLU A 824 -3.48 -29.84 22.23
N LYS A 825 -3.42 -30.34 21.00
CA LYS A 825 -2.22 -30.25 20.14
C LYS A 825 -2.00 -28.87 19.50
N ARG A 826 -3.04 -28.03 19.44
CA ARG A 826 -2.94 -26.68 18.86
C ARG A 826 -2.35 -25.68 19.86
N ASN A 827 -2.64 -25.87 21.15
CA ASN A 827 -2.08 -25.09 22.25
C ASN A 827 -0.69 -25.63 22.63
#